data_AF-A0A7Y2DDL0-F1
#
_entry.id   AF-A0A7Y2DDL0-F1
#
_cell.length_a   1.000
_cell.length_b   1.000
_cell.length_c   1.000
_cell.angle_alpha   90.00
_cell.angle_beta   90.00
_cell.angle_gamma   90.00
#
_symmetry.space_group_name_H-M   'P 1'
#
loop_
_entity.id
_entity.type
_entity.pdbx_description
1 polymer ?
#
loop_
_entity_poly.entity_id
_entity_poly.type
_entity_poly.pdbx_seq_one_letter_code
_entity_poly.pdbx_strand_id
1 'polypeptide(L)'
;MQNENLKLIAFGTKGDDGIDEGIHLRWAFNDKLGFPKCFKLYRRESDFKNKHEFPVYSDNIPHNVDIPFTFQPNPDDKFKFRIASVRVNGQLKNTLRLQDMILQDGSSIRTISLSGEIAIQFSRPVSRIELIVVIEEASYYGIKILSKHEKYYQYQVGGQALGLQNISFDAPNATGIVLQGNGISLSWLAGWMCKNGKGWKRIKTACGCGLPVNQEGTPYENDIYITTIGRDLATALCRLNAVSVADSPITTLEFLELKGMLLTMIGEGTEVPIGWTLFPNEEETSENEETEGSESLEFSKYDFLLTQSLQVFFARILDLYFVDNEAETDKTYDYKITANWPEDLKRRLDHEITFDGYEIGETFFQQVQLEEFTVLTTTVNPEIIEAPYELFRTVQGVHIPSGTIPHILSFLQAVTEVQLVLINPDFATGGEIVVEAYKNLFTTYVDREVLTAERGILRLRAEQIDYIKIIAAEVTVCRIIYDFDAFPEGLQEYVVCGVFKHTHLPLSIPKDLKASLLPGGTHNDQDGNVTEKPYMAGLHWEVNEDPDKELISIAPVLYHIERKPHGGTLESLTQDAPLVVSPSIIEATERDVPIGWPQKRQYYTEGISLETQNDYRIAALDLFGRQSAFTEPETYEVNLPKPPHPTDVKAKFLDYSTYDPIEDTFKDSTINITDQNWLKTNGKNAIVVRWTWSENLQLQAPDVDSFRVHYQSGWLNTYTGTITTLPVEDTITKSSLNLSADELAKYAILDTSATDIEIHKFEIALNQALPSQVGALPDDAFRLCWLTQGNHSFLILTNTGLRLWALKVNDVPLKDLGFGIAVTPENDFFINYQDPNQWTDLSISFDKRRIGADEDYIVYIENPDFPDPPIMALDKNKVRYGQIGVSSLTDQQRGSVSPASTIMALYWDAPASPILFAPIAGDEILALKASAANIHGKSAFTLKWNDTGADLKYHIYRALDETLFKVDNA
;
A
#
# COMPACT_ATOMS: atom_id res chain seq x y z
N MET A 1 8.80 10.24 21.38
CA MET A 1 9.47 11.28 22.22
C MET A 1 8.61 12.53 22.44
N GLN A 2 7.70 12.89 21.54
CA GLN A 2 6.95 14.16 21.57
C GLN A 2 5.77 14.21 22.57
N ASN A 3 5.39 13.10 23.20
CA ASN A 3 4.27 13.11 24.15
C ASN A 3 4.57 13.85 25.48
N GLU A 4 5.83 14.19 25.73
CA GLU A 4 6.24 14.99 26.88
C GLU A 4 6.53 16.43 26.43
N ASN A 5 6.18 17.43 27.25
CA ASN A 5 6.42 18.84 26.93
C ASN A 5 7.87 19.14 26.55
N LEU A 6 8.80 18.48 27.22
CA LEU A 6 10.23 18.55 26.96
C LEU A 6 10.85 17.24 27.43
N LYS A 7 11.61 16.58 26.56
CA LYS A 7 12.32 15.34 26.84
C LYS A 7 13.76 15.47 26.40
N LEU A 8 14.70 15.04 27.24
CA LEU A 8 16.12 14.95 26.93
C LEU A 8 16.54 13.48 26.97
N ILE A 9 17.31 13.06 25.98
CA ILE A 9 18.02 11.79 25.96
C ILE A 9 19.52 12.07 25.87
N ALA A 10 20.33 11.20 26.48
CA ALA A 10 21.75 11.38 26.59
C ALA A 10 22.51 10.09 26.28
N PHE A 11 23.57 10.22 25.49
CA PHE A 11 24.38 9.10 25.05
C PHE A 11 25.86 9.48 25.14
N GLY A 12 26.59 8.85 26.06
CA GLY A 12 28.01 9.12 26.26
C GLY A 12 28.89 8.07 25.62
N THR A 13 29.68 8.44 24.61
CA THR A 13 30.55 7.52 23.86
C THR A 13 32.03 7.90 23.96
N LYS A 14 32.89 6.91 23.71
CA LYS A 14 34.34 7.09 23.50
C LYS A 14 34.70 7.32 22.02
N GLY A 15 33.72 7.29 21.13
CA GLY A 15 33.88 7.46 19.68
C GLY A 15 34.31 6.19 18.93
N ASP A 16 34.33 5.04 19.60
CA ASP A 16 34.62 3.74 18.98
C ASP A 16 33.45 3.18 18.15
N ASP A 17 32.29 3.82 18.24
CA ASP A 17 31.06 3.55 17.50
C ASP A 17 30.86 4.43 16.26
N GLY A 18 31.90 5.18 15.85
CA GLY A 18 31.93 5.94 14.60
C GLY A 18 31.36 7.36 14.68
N ILE A 19 30.97 7.84 15.86
CA ILE A 19 30.58 9.24 16.08
C ILE A 19 31.63 9.96 16.96
N ASP A 20 31.52 11.29 17.07
CA ASP A 20 32.46 12.11 17.85
C ASP A 20 32.58 11.64 19.31
N GLU A 21 33.78 11.68 19.92
CA GLU A 21 33.90 11.39 21.36
C GLU A 21 33.21 12.48 22.19
N GLY A 22 32.24 12.10 23.02
CA GLY A 22 31.47 13.10 23.78
C GLY A 22 30.30 12.52 24.56
N ILE A 23 29.59 13.41 25.27
CA ILE A 23 28.22 13.14 25.70
C ILE A 23 27.26 13.85 24.74
N HIS A 24 26.62 13.05 23.90
CA HIS A 24 25.62 13.48 22.94
C HIS A 24 24.29 13.65 23.64
N LEU A 25 23.71 14.84 23.51
CA LEU A 25 22.49 15.25 24.16
C LEU A 25 21.51 15.63 23.07
N ARG A 26 20.35 14.99 23.10
CA ARG A 26 19.32 15.23 22.12
C ARG A 26 18.00 15.44 22.83
N TRP A 27 17.23 16.41 22.40
CA TRP A 27 15.94 16.69 23.02
C TRP A 27 14.84 16.85 21.99
N ALA A 28 13.63 16.56 22.45
CA ALA A 28 12.40 16.76 21.73
C ALA A 28 11.41 17.44 22.68
N PHE A 29 10.36 18.00 22.11
CA PHE A 29 9.27 18.62 22.83
C PHE A 29 7.97 18.27 22.12
N ASN A 30 6.87 18.45 22.82
CA ASN A 30 5.55 18.30 22.24
C ASN A 30 5.36 19.37 21.16
N ASP A 31 5.20 18.94 19.91
CA ASP A 31 5.04 19.79 18.73
C ASP A 31 3.84 20.73 18.86
N LYS A 32 2.80 20.31 19.60
CA LYS A 32 1.64 21.15 19.94
C LYS A 32 2.01 22.41 20.72
N LEU A 33 3.09 22.38 21.50
CA LEU A 33 3.57 23.55 22.22
C LEU A 33 4.21 24.60 21.30
N GLY A 34 4.50 24.27 20.03
CA GLY A 34 5.31 25.06 19.12
C GLY A 34 6.79 25.10 19.52
N PHE A 35 7.63 25.79 18.74
CA PHE A 35 9.05 25.92 19.09
C PHE A 35 9.25 26.88 20.28
N PRO A 36 10.03 26.50 21.32
CA PRO A 36 10.31 27.40 22.44
C PRO A 36 11.24 28.55 22.03
N LYS A 37 11.20 29.67 22.79
CA LYS A 37 12.07 30.84 22.53
C LYS A 37 13.56 30.48 22.55
N CYS A 38 13.98 29.62 23.47
CA CYS A 38 15.33 29.08 23.51
C CYS A 38 15.40 27.82 24.39
N PHE A 39 16.40 27.00 24.12
CA PHE A 39 16.87 25.96 25.03
C PHE A 39 18.02 26.49 25.88
N LYS A 40 18.10 26.05 27.14
CA LYS A 40 19.28 26.26 27.98
C LYS A 40 19.71 24.93 28.55
N LEU A 41 20.95 24.57 28.26
CA LEU A 41 21.55 23.33 28.73
C LEU A 41 22.45 23.61 29.94
N TYR A 42 22.35 22.75 30.94
CA TYR A 42 23.14 22.78 32.16
C TYR A 42 23.75 21.41 32.41
N ARG A 43 24.94 21.41 33.02
CA ARG A 43 25.66 20.23 33.46
C ARG A 43 26.09 20.39 34.91
N ARG A 44 26.17 19.28 35.62
CA ARG A 44 26.92 19.14 36.88
C ARG A 44 27.51 17.73 36.95
N GLU A 45 28.51 17.54 37.80
CA GLU A 45 28.95 16.19 38.15
C GLU A 45 27.83 15.48 38.94
N SER A 46 27.59 14.20 38.64
CA SER A 46 26.53 13.42 39.28
C SER A 46 26.84 13.19 40.76
N ASP A 47 25.83 13.36 41.62
CA ASP A 47 25.93 12.96 43.02
C ASP A 47 25.71 11.46 43.13
N PHE A 48 26.74 10.70 43.53
CA PHE A 48 26.65 9.24 43.72
C PHE A 48 25.56 8.81 44.71
N LYS A 49 25.05 9.71 45.57
CA LYS A 49 23.87 9.44 46.42
C LYS A 49 22.57 9.27 45.63
N ASN A 50 22.58 9.58 44.34
CA ASN A 50 21.48 9.34 43.42
C ASN A 50 21.61 7.97 42.72
N LYS A 51 22.76 7.30 42.82
CA LYS A 51 22.99 5.98 42.25
C LYS A 51 22.72 4.91 43.29
N HIS A 52 21.78 4.02 43.00
CA HIS A 52 21.46 2.88 43.84
C HIS A 52 21.91 1.63 43.10
N GLU A 53 22.79 0.84 43.71
CA GLU A 53 23.44 -0.30 43.04
C GLU A 53 22.96 -1.62 43.64
N PHE A 54 22.75 -2.62 42.79
CA PHE A 54 22.52 -4.01 43.11
C PHE A 54 23.70 -4.85 42.58
N PRO A 55 24.81 -4.92 43.35
CA PRO A 55 25.96 -5.74 42.98
C PRO A 55 25.66 -7.22 43.25
N VAL A 56 25.45 -8.01 42.20
CA VAL A 56 25.15 -9.46 42.31
C VAL A 56 26.30 -10.22 42.96
N TYR A 57 27.52 -9.69 42.84
CA TYR A 57 28.74 -10.21 43.44
C TYR A 57 28.96 -9.87 44.92
N SER A 58 28.03 -9.17 45.58
CA SER A 58 28.16 -8.88 47.01
C SER A 58 28.11 -10.17 47.84
N ASP A 59 29.01 -10.29 48.82
CA ASP A 59 29.00 -11.38 49.82
C ASP A 59 27.71 -11.43 50.63
N ASN A 60 26.92 -10.35 50.62
CA ASN A 60 25.64 -10.25 51.32
C ASN A 60 24.48 -10.92 50.58
N ILE A 61 24.68 -11.44 49.36
CA ILE A 61 23.64 -12.15 48.60
C ILE A 61 23.92 -13.66 48.67
N PRO A 62 23.00 -14.48 49.21
CA PRO A 62 23.19 -15.92 49.31
C PRO A 62 23.22 -16.56 47.91
N HIS A 63 23.91 -17.70 47.78
CA HIS A 63 24.02 -18.42 46.50
C HIS A 63 22.67 -18.94 46.00
N ASN A 64 21.75 -19.24 46.91
CA ASN A 64 20.37 -19.59 46.62
C ASN A 64 19.48 -18.49 47.22
N VAL A 65 18.73 -17.82 46.36
CA VAL A 65 17.90 -16.67 46.69
C VAL A 65 16.43 -17.07 46.54
N ASP A 66 15.67 -17.01 47.62
CA ASP A 66 14.22 -17.27 47.57
C ASP A 66 13.47 -16.09 46.92
N ILE A 67 12.55 -16.38 46.01
CA ILE A 67 11.77 -15.39 45.25
C ILE A 67 10.36 -15.29 45.84
N PRO A 68 9.85 -14.06 46.13
CA PRO A 68 10.47 -12.77 45.82
C PRO A 68 11.62 -12.41 46.78
N PHE A 69 12.69 -11.86 46.23
CA PHE A 69 13.84 -11.38 46.99
C PHE A 69 13.89 -9.86 47.00
N THR A 70 14.23 -9.25 48.13
CA THR A 70 14.40 -7.79 48.24
C THR A 70 15.80 -7.46 48.71
N PHE A 71 16.51 -6.68 47.91
CA PHE A 71 17.83 -6.14 48.24
C PHE A 71 17.73 -4.65 48.54
N GLN A 72 18.39 -4.22 49.61
CA GLN A 72 18.47 -2.82 50.00
C GLN A 72 19.95 -2.41 49.96
N PRO A 73 20.37 -1.54 49.01
CA PRO A 73 21.78 -1.21 48.79
C PRO A 73 22.47 -0.61 50.02
N ASN A 74 21.75 0.24 50.75
CA ASN A 74 22.22 0.87 51.97
C ASN A 74 21.13 0.75 53.05
N PRO A 75 21.44 0.23 54.25
CA PRO A 75 20.48 0.11 55.35
C PRO A 75 19.72 1.40 55.68
N ASP A 76 20.35 2.56 55.49
CA ASP A 76 19.76 3.89 55.76
C ASP A 76 18.94 4.44 54.58
N ASP A 77 19.06 3.83 53.42
CA ASP A 77 18.40 4.27 52.20
C ASP A 77 17.02 3.63 52.07
N LYS A 78 16.04 4.40 51.60
CA LYS A 78 14.67 3.92 51.38
C LYS A 78 14.51 3.16 50.06
N PHE A 79 15.53 3.18 49.20
CA PHE A 79 15.52 2.48 47.92
C PHE A 79 15.76 0.97 48.08
N LYS A 80 14.96 0.17 47.38
CA LYS A 80 15.03 -1.30 47.36
C LYS A 80 14.85 -1.82 45.94
N PHE A 81 15.62 -2.85 45.61
CA PHE A 81 15.43 -3.71 44.45
C PHE A 81 14.64 -4.94 44.88
N ARG A 82 13.62 -5.33 44.12
CA ARG A 82 12.82 -6.52 44.40
C ARG A 82 12.81 -7.43 43.18
N ILE A 83 13.47 -8.58 43.25
CA ILE A 83 13.30 -9.65 42.26
C ILE A 83 11.90 -10.23 42.50
N ALA A 84 10.95 -9.83 41.67
CA ALA A 84 9.54 -10.10 41.85
C ALA A 84 9.15 -11.50 41.35
N SER A 85 9.70 -11.91 40.21
CA SER A 85 9.45 -13.22 39.61
C SER A 85 10.62 -13.68 38.75
N VAL A 86 10.80 -15.00 38.66
CA VAL A 86 11.74 -15.69 37.78
C VAL A 86 10.99 -16.80 37.06
N ARG A 87 11.04 -16.84 35.74
CA ARG A 87 10.53 -17.94 34.92
C ARG A 87 11.69 -18.57 34.17
N VAL A 88 11.78 -19.89 34.17
CA VAL A 88 12.78 -20.65 33.39
C VAL A 88 12.02 -21.65 32.54
N ASN A 89 12.20 -21.60 31.22
CA ASN A 89 11.41 -22.39 30.26
C ASN A 89 9.89 -22.25 30.49
N GLY A 90 9.43 -21.01 30.73
CA GLY A 90 8.01 -20.70 31.00
C GLY A 90 7.49 -21.07 32.40
N GLN A 91 8.28 -21.78 33.22
CA GLN A 91 7.86 -22.18 34.58
C GLN A 91 8.38 -21.22 35.64
N LEU A 92 7.48 -20.78 36.54
CA LEU A 92 7.84 -19.95 37.69
C LEU A 92 8.79 -20.73 38.63
N LYS A 93 9.85 -20.07 39.09
CA LYS A 93 10.81 -20.61 40.05
C LYS A 93 10.70 -19.86 41.38
N ASN A 94 10.72 -20.61 42.47
CA ASN A 94 10.71 -20.06 43.84
C ASN A 94 12.11 -19.78 44.38
N THR A 95 13.15 -20.28 43.72
CA THR A 95 14.54 -20.09 44.11
C THR A 95 15.38 -19.77 42.88
N LEU A 96 16.27 -18.79 43.00
CA LEU A 96 17.23 -18.37 41.98
C LEU A 96 18.64 -18.71 42.47
N ARG A 97 19.42 -19.41 41.65
CA ARG A 97 20.80 -19.78 41.97
C ARG A 97 21.79 -18.84 41.27
N LEU A 98 22.66 -18.22 42.04
CA LEU A 98 23.78 -17.44 41.51
C LEU A 98 24.89 -18.36 41.00
N GLN A 99 25.57 -17.94 39.95
CA GLN A 99 26.67 -18.67 39.32
C GLN A 99 27.94 -17.82 39.33
N ASP A 100 29.05 -18.41 39.73
CA ASP A 100 30.37 -17.80 39.56
C ASP A 100 30.85 -18.12 38.13
N MET A 101 31.18 -17.07 37.37
CA MET A 101 31.60 -17.14 35.98
C MET A 101 33.03 -16.62 35.87
N ILE A 102 33.91 -17.36 35.20
CA ILE A 102 35.29 -16.94 34.95
C ILE A 102 35.34 -16.16 33.64
N LEU A 103 35.74 -14.89 33.71
CA LEU A 103 35.92 -14.01 32.55
C LEU A 103 37.19 -14.39 31.76
N GLN A 104 37.32 -13.88 30.54
CA GLN A 104 38.45 -14.19 29.66
C GLN A 104 39.81 -13.80 30.24
N ASP A 105 39.86 -12.80 31.12
CA ASP A 105 41.07 -12.36 31.83
C ASP A 105 41.42 -13.24 33.05
N GLY A 106 40.62 -14.28 33.32
CA GLY A 106 40.77 -15.19 34.46
C GLY A 106 40.16 -14.70 35.77
N SER A 107 39.57 -13.49 35.80
CA SER A 107 38.82 -13.01 36.95
C SER A 107 37.48 -13.76 37.10
N SER A 108 36.96 -13.87 38.32
CA SER A 108 35.65 -14.51 38.57
C SER A 108 34.63 -13.44 38.96
N ILE A 109 33.45 -13.50 38.34
CA ILE A 109 32.32 -12.63 38.64
C ILE A 109 31.08 -13.47 38.95
N ARG A 110 30.34 -13.09 39.98
CA ARG A 110 29.08 -13.75 40.30
C ARG A 110 27.93 -13.12 39.51
N THR A 111 27.10 -13.97 38.93
CA THR A 111 26.03 -13.57 38.03
C THR A 111 24.71 -14.28 38.31
N ILE A 112 23.63 -13.67 37.87
CA ILE A 112 22.31 -14.27 37.72
C ILE A 112 22.21 -14.73 36.26
N SER A 113 22.33 -16.04 36.04
CA SER A 113 22.13 -16.62 34.70
C SER A 113 20.65 -16.52 34.31
N LEU A 114 20.39 -15.97 33.11
CA LEU A 114 19.05 -15.79 32.56
C LEU A 114 18.83 -16.87 31.50
N SER A 115 17.99 -17.85 31.83
CA SER A 115 17.48 -18.86 30.90
C SER A 115 15.94 -18.85 30.93
N GLY A 116 15.36 -17.70 30.58
CA GLY A 116 13.94 -17.42 30.72
C GLY A 116 13.68 -15.94 30.99
N GLU A 117 12.91 -15.59 32.02
CA GLU A 117 12.46 -14.23 32.32
C GLU A 117 12.71 -13.89 33.80
N ILE A 118 13.28 -12.72 34.10
CA ILE A 118 13.47 -12.19 35.45
C ILE A 118 12.91 -10.78 35.53
N ALA A 119 11.94 -10.56 36.41
CA ALA A 119 11.38 -9.24 36.69
C ALA A 119 11.97 -8.66 37.98
N ILE A 120 12.57 -7.47 37.90
CA ILE A 120 13.15 -6.73 39.01
C ILE A 120 12.38 -5.40 39.13
N GLN A 121 11.74 -5.17 40.28
CA GLN A 121 11.01 -3.95 40.59
C GLN A 121 11.85 -3.02 41.47
N PHE A 122 11.62 -1.72 41.32
CA PHE A 122 12.22 -0.66 42.12
C PHE A 122 11.18 -0.12 43.08
N SER A 123 11.56 0.07 44.35
CA SER A 123 10.67 0.68 45.35
C SER A 123 10.28 2.13 45.07
N ARG A 124 11.03 2.79 44.18
CA ARG A 124 10.85 4.18 43.76
C ARG A 124 11.18 4.29 42.27
N PRO A 125 10.52 5.20 41.54
CA PRO A 125 10.86 5.43 40.15
C PRO A 125 12.30 5.91 40.00
N VAL A 126 13.00 5.38 38.99
CA VAL A 126 14.34 5.81 38.57
C VAL A 126 14.24 6.55 37.24
N SER A 127 15.29 7.30 36.90
CA SER A 127 15.40 8.07 35.66
C SER A 127 16.31 7.40 34.62
N ARG A 128 17.21 6.53 35.07
CA ARG A 128 18.16 5.78 34.24
C ARG A 128 18.45 4.45 34.89
N ILE A 129 18.62 3.41 34.06
CA ILE A 129 19.00 2.07 34.49
C ILE A 129 20.33 1.72 33.83
N GLU A 130 21.22 1.12 34.60
CA GLU A 130 22.51 0.60 34.11
C GLU A 130 22.63 -0.87 34.46
N LEU A 131 23.16 -1.65 33.54
CA LEU A 131 23.36 -3.08 33.66
C LEU A 131 24.80 -3.40 33.29
N ILE A 132 25.41 -4.29 34.04
CA ILE A 132 26.60 -5.02 33.59
C ILE A 132 26.19 -6.47 33.41
N VAL A 133 26.23 -6.93 32.17
CA VAL A 133 25.81 -8.29 31.78
C VAL A 133 26.98 -9.02 31.14
N VAL A 134 27.04 -10.33 31.33
CA VAL A 134 27.93 -11.20 30.56
C VAL A 134 27.09 -11.87 29.47
N ILE A 135 27.51 -11.72 28.21
CA ILE A 135 26.82 -12.26 27.04
C ILE A 135 27.63 -13.44 26.50
N GLU A 136 26.98 -14.60 26.38
CA GLU A 136 27.54 -15.83 25.83
C GLU A 136 27.34 -15.91 24.29
N GLU A 137 28.06 -16.83 23.63
CA GLU A 137 27.84 -17.10 22.21
C GLU A 137 26.39 -17.55 21.95
N ALA A 138 25.80 -17.08 20.83
CA ALA A 138 24.41 -17.35 20.45
C ALA A 138 23.33 -16.88 21.45
N SER A 139 23.64 -15.92 22.32
CA SER A 139 22.65 -15.31 23.20
C SER A 139 21.55 -14.59 22.42
N TYR A 140 20.31 -14.78 22.89
CA TYR A 140 19.16 -13.99 22.45
C TYR A 140 18.44 -13.50 23.68
N TYR A 141 18.41 -12.18 23.86
CA TYR A 141 17.77 -11.57 25.02
C TYR A 141 17.01 -10.31 24.67
N GLY A 142 15.94 -10.09 25.45
CA GLY A 142 15.11 -8.92 25.49
C GLY A 142 15.27 -8.22 26.84
N ILE A 143 15.34 -6.90 26.83
CA ILE A 143 15.22 -6.09 28.04
C ILE A 143 13.91 -5.32 27.92
N LYS A 144 13.04 -5.40 28.93
CA LYS A 144 11.80 -4.62 29.03
C LYS A 144 11.88 -3.69 30.23
N ILE A 145 11.64 -2.40 30.04
CA ILE A 145 11.57 -1.45 31.16
C ILE A 145 10.12 -1.41 31.65
N LEU A 146 9.90 -1.42 32.97
CA LEU A 146 8.57 -1.27 33.57
C LEU A 146 8.37 0.18 34.00
N SER A 147 7.21 0.76 33.72
CA SER A 147 6.82 2.10 34.19
C SER A 147 5.41 2.07 34.80
N LYS A 148 5.00 3.14 35.49
CA LYS A 148 3.66 3.26 36.09
C LYS A 148 2.51 3.16 35.05
N HIS A 149 2.82 3.46 33.79
CA HIS A 149 1.86 3.41 32.68
C HIS A 149 1.93 2.09 31.89
N GLU A 150 2.57 1.05 32.44
CA GLU A 150 2.72 -0.27 31.80
C GLU A 150 3.36 -0.26 30.41
N LYS A 151 4.10 0.80 30.05
CA LYS A 151 4.83 0.88 28.76
C LYS A 151 6.07 -0.01 28.75
N TYR A 152 6.32 -0.72 27.65
CA TYR A 152 7.34 -1.75 27.52
C TYR A 152 8.33 -1.48 26.38
N TYR A 153 9.52 -0.95 26.66
CA TYR A 153 10.57 -0.90 25.65
C TYR A 153 11.27 -2.25 25.51
N GLN A 154 11.09 -2.99 24.41
CA GLN A 154 11.79 -4.26 24.18
C GLN A 154 13.10 -4.05 23.40
N TYR A 155 14.23 -4.31 24.05
CA TYR A 155 15.55 -4.27 23.39
C TYR A 155 16.04 -5.68 23.06
N GLN A 156 16.03 -6.06 21.77
CA GLN A 156 16.58 -7.33 21.30
C GLN A 156 18.04 -7.16 20.85
N VAL A 157 18.97 -7.90 21.47
CA VAL A 157 20.39 -7.91 21.03
C VAL A 157 20.74 -9.26 20.46
N GLY A 158 21.17 -9.27 19.19
CA GLY A 158 21.71 -10.45 18.54
C GLY A 158 23.24 -10.44 18.53
N GLY A 159 23.86 -11.34 19.30
CA GLY A 159 24.91 -12.25 18.81
C GLY A 159 26.30 -11.78 18.35
N GLN A 160 26.78 -10.54 18.55
CA GLN A 160 28.19 -10.21 18.20
C GLN A 160 29.10 -9.75 19.35
N ALA A 161 28.54 -9.19 20.42
CA ALA A 161 29.34 -8.75 21.56
C ALA A 161 29.42 -9.85 22.62
N LEU A 162 30.57 -10.53 22.70
CA LEU A 162 30.84 -11.55 23.71
C LEU A 162 31.45 -10.91 24.97
N GLY A 163 31.19 -11.51 26.13
CA GLY A 163 31.81 -11.12 27.39
C GLY A 163 31.05 -10.03 28.15
N LEU A 164 31.79 -9.25 28.94
CA LEU A 164 31.24 -8.25 29.87
C LEU A 164 30.81 -6.99 29.12
N GLN A 165 29.53 -6.63 29.21
CA GLN A 165 28.93 -5.50 28.51
C GLN A 165 28.23 -4.56 29.49
N ASN A 166 28.45 -3.26 29.30
CA ASN A 166 27.75 -2.21 30.02
C ASN A 166 26.60 -1.70 29.15
N ILE A 167 25.38 -1.85 29.64
CA ILE A 167 24.18 -1.38 28.95
C ILE A 167 23.51 -0.32 29.81
N SER A 168 23.19 0.83 29.24
CA SER A 168 22.49 1.89 29.94
C SER A 168 21.28 2.37 29.15
N PHE A 169 20.21 2.72 29.85
CA PHE A 169 18.97 3.21 29.25
C PHE A 169 18.46 4.41 30.03
N ASP A 170 18.10 5.47 29.30
CA ASP A 170 17.30 6.55 29.86
C ASP A 170 15.86 6.08 29.99
N ALA A 171 15.37 6.03 31.23
CA ALA A 171 14.17 5.33 31.61
C ALA A 171 13.39 6.18 32.62
N PRO A 172 12.86 7.36 32.22
CA PRO A 172 12.20 8.28 33.12
C PRO A 172 11.01 7.62 33.79
N ASN A 173 10.96 7.71 35.12
CA ASN A 173 9.91 7.12 35.95
C ASN A 173 9.83 5.59 35.88
N ALA A 174 10.90 4.90 35.50
CA ALA A 174 10.93 3.45 35.48
C ALA A 174 10.76 2.88 36.90
N THR A 175 9.82 1.96 37.05
CA THR A 175 9.48 1.26 38.30
C THR A 175 10.06 -0.17 38.33
N GLY A 176 10.72 -0.61 37.27
CA GLY A 176 11.39 -1.89 37.21
C GLY A 176 11.96 -2.22 35.84
N ILE A 177 12.43 -3.45 35.69
CA ILE A 177 13.00 -4.01 34.47
C ILE A 177 12.69 -5.52 34.41
N VAL A 178 12.45 -6.05 33.23
CA VAL A 178 12.33 -7.47 32.94
C VAL A 178 13.42 -7.86 31.96
N LEU A 179 14.24 -8.83 32.35
CA LEU A 179 15.27 -9.41 31.49
C LEU A 179 14.73 -10.75 31.00
N GLN A 180 14.58 -10.92 29.69
CA GLN A 180 14.07 -12.15 29.06
C GLN A 180 15.10 -12.72 28.08
N GLY A 181 15.18 -14.03 27.91
CA GLY A 181 16.08 -14.68 26.94
C GLY A 181 16.98 -15.76 27.51
N ASN A 182 17.95 -16.18 26.69
CA ASN A 182 18.96 -17.20 27.00
C ASN A 182 20.37 -16.67 26.72
N GLY A 183 21.36 -17.14 27.48
CA GLY A 183 22.79 -16.84 27.28
C GLY A 183 23.27 -15.51 27.87
N ILE A 184 22.40 -14.78 28.58
CA ILE A 184 22.76 -13.53 29.25
C ILE A 184 22.81 -13.73 30.77
N SER A 185 23.82 -13.16 31.41
CA SER A 185 24.03 -13.29 32.85
C SER A 185 24.19 -11.91 33.50
N LEU A 186 23.25 -11.52 34.38
CA LEU A 186 23.29 -10.22 35.06
C LEU A 186 24.31 -10.23 36.20
N SER A 187 25.30 -9.34 36.15
CA SER A 187 26.35 -9.23 37.18
C SER A 187 26.19 -8.00 38.08
N TRP A 188 25.57 -6.95 37.55
CA TRP A 188 25.36 -5.71 38.28
C TRP A 188 24.20 -4.94 37.66
N LEU A 189 23.42 -4.27 38.49
CA LEU A 189 22.29 -3.42 38.09
C LEU A 189 22.37 -2.13 38.93
N ALA A 190 22.13 -0.98 38.33
CA ALA A 190 21.91 0.25 39.07
C ALA A 190 20.70 1.03 38.55
N GLY A 191 20.06 1.74 39.46
CA GLY A 191 19.00 2.70 39.19
C GLY A 191 19.42 4.08 39.66
N TRP A 192 19.30 5.08 38.80
CA TRP A 192 19.60 6.48 39.12
C TRP A 192 18.32 7.25 39.45
N MET A 193 18.29 7.91 40.61
CA MET A 193 17.21 8.81 41.00
C MET A 193 17.63 10.27 40.80
N CYS A 194 17.09 10.95 39.79
CA CYS A 194 17.37 12.37 39.60
C CYS A 194 16.77 13.21 40.73
N LYS A 195 17.63 13.75 41.61
CA LYS A 195 17.24 14.79 42.56
C LYS A 195 17.63 16.16 42.03
N ASN A 196 16.66 17.07 41.96
CA ASN A 196 16.94 18.48 41.75
C ASN A 196 17.84 18.97 42.90
N GLY A 197 19.08 19.27 42.56
CA GLY A 197 20.12 19.69 43.51
C GLY A 197 20.81 20.96 43.03
N LYS A 198 21.72 21.48 43.86
CA LYS A 198 22.53 22.65 43.53
C LYS A 198 23.69 22.26 42.58
N GLY A 199 24.45 23.24 42.11
CA GLY A 199 25.69 23.01 41.35
C GLY A 199 25.56 22.96 39.83
N TRP A 200 24.37 23.26 39.27
CA TRP A 200 24.18 23.37 37.83
C TRP A 200 25.04 24.49 37.23
N LYS A 201 25.93 24.14 36.31
CA LYS A 201 26.68 25.06 35.48
C LYS A 201 26.05 25.09 34.09
N ARG A 202 25.67 26.28 33.63
CA ARG A 202 25.19 26.44 32.24
C ARG A 202 26.32 26.07 31.29
N ILE A 203 26.06 25.17 30.34
CA ILE A 203 26.98 24.91 29.24
C ILE A 203 26.91 26.12 28.31
N LYS A 204 28.05 26.78 28.11
CA LYS A 204 28.15 27.91 27.19
C LYS A 204 28.47 27.34 25.81
N THR A 205 27.51 27.36 24.90
CA THR A 205 27.75 27.02 23.50
C THR A 205 28.37 28.24 22.81
N ALA A 206 29.42 28.01 22.00
CA ALA A 206 30.05 29.09 21.24
C ALA A 206 29.06 29.74 20.24
N CYS A 207 28.13 28.92 19.72
CA CYS A 207 27.17 29.29 18.68
C CYS A 207 25.81 29.78 19.24
N GLY A 208 25.64 29.90 20.56
CA GLY A 208 24.34 30.21 21.18
C GLY A 208 23.33 29.04 21.14
N CYS A 209 22.16 29.23 21.76
CA CYS A 209 21.05 28.27 21.83
C CYS A 209 19.76 28.92 21.32
N GLY A 210 18.89 28.17 20.62
CA GLY A 210 17.64 28.62 19.97
C GLY A 210 17.62 28.33 18.47
N LEU A 211 16.49 28.56 17.79
CA LEU A 211 16.44 28.46 16.33
C LEU A 211 17.46 29.43 15.69
N PRO A 212 18.09 29.05 14.57
CA PRO A 212 19.05 29.91 13.89
C PRO A 212 18.39 31.15 13.27
N VAL A 213 17.06 31.24 13.28
CA VAL A 213 16.28 32.39 12.84
C VAL A 213 15.87 33.24 14.06
N ASN A 214 16.24 34.51 14.03
CA ASN A 214 15.98 35.42 15.14
C ASN A 214 14.51 35.86 15.14
N GLN A 215 13.81 35.77 16.28
CA GLN A 215 12.47 36.37 16.41
C GLN A 215 12.61 37.90 16.45
N GLU A 216 11.98 38.61 15.52
CA GLU A 216 11.80 40.06 15.60
C GLU A 216 11.19 40.41 16.96
N GLY A 217 11.90 41.22 17.76
CA GLY A 217 11.48 41.57 19.13
C GLY A 217 12.58 41.50 20.19
N THR A 218 13.75 40.94 19.87
CA THR A 218 14.97 41.45 20.53
C THR A 218 15.31 42.80 19.90
N PRO A 219 15.46 43.89 20.67
CA PRO A 219 15.69 45.21 20.09
C PRO A 219 17.09 45.23 19.45
N TYR A 220 17.14 44.95 18.15
CA TYR A 220 18.22 45.37 17.29
C TYR A 220 17.67 46.50 16.44
N GLU A 221 17.87 47.72 16.94
CA GLU A 221 17.69 48.92 16.13
C GLU A 221 18.62 48.83 14.90
N ASN A 222 18.02 48.70 13.71
CA ASN A 222 18.54 49.20 12.43
C ASN A 222 19.71 48.50 11.69
N ASP A 223 19.90 47.18 11.78
CA ASP A 223 20.87 46.49 10.89
C ASP A 223 20.19 45.58 9.83
N ILE A 224 20.01 46.20 8.64
CA ILE A 224 19.97 45.69 7.26
C ILE A 224 19.92 44.16 7.08
N TYR A 225 18.87 43.67 6.40
CA TYR A 225 18.56 42.27 6.03
C TYR A 225 19.73 41.36 5.56
N ILE A 226 20.84 41.91 5.04
CA ILE A 226 22.00 41.14 4.54
C ILE A 226 22.91 40.65 5.68
N THR A 227 23.04 41.39 6.78
CA THR A 227 23.87 40.96 7.93
C THR A 227 23.24 39.81 8.72
N THR A 228 21.92 39.65 8.66
CA THR A 228 21.18 38.63 9.41
C THR A 228 21.33 37.25 8.79
N ILE A 229 21.30 37.12 7.45
CA ILE A 229 21.51 35.82 6.78
C ILE A 229 22.91 35.27 7.05
N GLY A 230 23.94 36.12 6.94
CA GLY A 230 25.32 35.70 7.21
C GLY A 230 25.51 35.23 8.66
N ARG A 231 24.82 35.84 9.62
CA ARG A 231 24.86 35.44 11.04
C ARG A 231 24.12 34.12 11.29
N ASP A 232 22.94 33.94 10.72
CA ASP A 232 22.13 32.73 10.90
C ASP A 232 22.83 31.52 10.27
N LEU A 233 23.38 31.69 9.05
CA LEU A 233 24.19 30.67 8.38
C LEU A 233 25.47 30.38 9.16
N ALA A 234 26.20 31.41 9.63
CA ALA A 234 27.37 31.21 10.47
C ALA A 234 27.03 30.48 11.78
N THR A 235 25.85 30.71 12.34
CA THR A 235 25.37 30.01 13.53
C THR A 235 25.10 28.54 13.23
N ALA A 236 24.45 28.24 12.11
CA ALA A 236 24.21 26.87 11.65
C ALA A 236 25.53 26.13 11.34
N LEU A 237 26.45 26.75 10.59
CA LEU A 237 27.78 26.21 10.29
C LEU A 237 28.58 25.94 11.59
N CYS A 238 28.55 26.90 12.53
CA CYS A 238 29.18 26.73 13.84
C CYS A 238 28.62 25.52 14.60
N ARG A 239 27.30 25.27 14.55
CA ARG A 239 26.65 24.10 15.19
C ARG A 239 27.01 22.78 14.51
N LEU A 240 27.22 22.81 13.20
CA LEU A 240 27.70 21.68 12.42
C LEU A 240 29.20 21.43 12.61
N ASN A 241 29.91 22.30 13.35
CA ASN A 241 31.37 22.31 13.43
C ASN A 241 32.04 22.47 12.05
N ALA A 242 31.37 23.14 11.12
CA ALA A 242 31.86 23.44 9.77
C ALA A 242 32.53 24.82 9.75
N VAL A 243 33.73 24.90 9.16
CA VAL A 243 34.48 26.17 9.04
C VAL A 243 33.97 27.01 7.87
N SER A 244 33.41 26.36 6.85
CA SER A 244 32.82 26.99 5.67
C SER A 244 31.63 26.19 5.12
N VAL A 245 30.86 26.79 4.20
CA VAL A 245 29.77 26.09 3.48
C VAL A 245 30.31 24.91 2.67
N ALA A 246 31.53 24.99 2.15
CA ALA A 246 32.14 23.89 1.39
C ALA A 246 32.41 22.63 2.24
N ASP A 247 32.49 22.80 3.56
CA ASP A 247 32.66 21.71 4.53
C ASP A 247 31.32 21.29 5.16
N SER A 248 30.22 21.93 4.75
CA SER A 248 28.88 21.69 5.30
C SER A 248 28.13 20.66 4.46
N PRO A 249 27.32 19.78 5.08
CA PRO A 249 26.40 18.91 4.35
C PRO A 249 25.22 19.67 3.72
N ILE A 250 25.07 20.98 3.99
CA ILE A 250 24.03 21.82 3.40
C ILE A 250 24.65 22.96 2.59
N THR A 251 24.07 23.22 1.42
CA THR A 251 24.37 24.36 0.57
C THR A 251 23.78 25.64 1.15
N THR A 252 24.21 26.79 0.62
CA THR A 252 23.62 28.08 1.01
C THR A 252 22.15 28.19 0.59
N LEU A 253 21.77 27.56 -0.54
CA LEU A 253 20.40 27.59 -1.05
C LEU A 253 19.46 26.79 -0.13
N GLU A 254 19.82 25.55 0.19
CA GLU A 254 19.08 24.70 1.14
C GLU A 254 18.93 25.37 2.51
N PHE A 255 19.97 26.08 2.98
CA PHE A 255 19.85 26.85 4.22
C PHE A 255 18.85 28.00 4.13
N LEU A 256 18.80 28.71 3.00
CA LEU A 256 17.86 29.81 2.79
C LEU A 256 16.42 29.31 2.74
N GLU A 257 16.19 28.16 2.12
CA GLU A 257 14.90 27.46 2.12
C GLU A 257 14.50 27.04 3.54
N LEU A 258 15.41 26.36 4.25
CA LEU A 258 15.21 26.00 5.65
C LEU A 258 14.89 27.23 6.52
N LYS A 259 15.61 28.34 6.32
CA LYS A 259 15.35 29.61 7.00
C LYS A 259 13.96 30.15 6.66
N GLY A 260 13.54 30.12 5.40
CA GLY A 260 12.20 30.50 4.97
C GLY A 260 11.12 29.67 5.68
N MET A 261 11.31 28.35 5.75
CA MET A 261 10.43 27.44 6.50
C MET A 261 10.37 27.81 7.99
N LEU A 262 11.52 28.00 8.62
CA LEU A 262 11.61 28.35 10.05
C LEU A 262 10.98 29.70 10.37
N LEU A 263 11.14 30.71 9.51
CA LEU A 263 10.49 32.01 9.68
C LEU A 263 8.96 31.90 9.55
N THR A 264 8.49 31.14 8.56
CA THR A 264 7.05 30.88 8.37
C THR A 264 6.46 30.18 9.59
N MET A 265 7.16 29.18 10.15
CA MET A 265 6.74 28.47 11.35
C MET A 265 6.61 29.36 12.58
N ILE A 266 7.48 30.35 12.71
CA ILE A 266 7.48 31.30 13.84
C ILE A 266 6.34 32.31 13.69
N GLY A 267 6.05 32.79 12.48
CA GLY A 267 5.06 33.84 12.26
C GLY A 267 3.61 33.38 12.12
N GLU A 268 3.38 32.25 11.45
CA GLU A 268 2.14 32.08 10.68
C GLU A 268 1.35 30.77 10.95
N GLY A 269 1.97 29.70 11.49
CA GLY A 269 1.30 28.40 11.69
C GLY A 269 1.36 27.52 10.43
N THR A 270 2.19 26.47 10.46
CA THR A 270 1.90 25.02 10.49
C THR A 270 1.72 24.23 9.19
N GLU A 271 1.41 24.74 7.99
CA GLU A 271 1.20 23.83 6.83
C GLU A 271 2.21 23.98 5.66
N VAL A 272 2.59 22.85 5.02
CA VAL A 272 3.48 22.79 3.83
C VAL A 272 2.65 22.65 2.55
N PRO A 273 2.97 23.36 1.44
CA PRO A 273 2.49 23.01 0.09
C PRO A 273 2.85 21.56 -0.31
N ILE A 274 2.02 20.94 -1.15
CA ILE A 274 2.33 19.66 -1.81
C ILE A 274 3.63 19.84 -2.63
N GLY A 275 4.53 18.85 -2.60
CA GLY A 275 5.78 18.84 -3.38
C GLY A 275 7.04 19.37 -2.69
N TRP A 276 6.95 19.88 -1.45
CA TRP A 276 8.11 20.43 -0.73
C TRP A 276 8.86 19.38 0.09
N THR A 277 10.09 19.06 -0.31
CA THR A 277 11.10 18.37 0.49
C THR A 277 12.38 19.23 0.50
N LEU A 278 13.12 19.30 1.62
CA LEU A 278 14.44 19.97 1.71
C LEU A 278 15.50 19.33 0.79
N PHE A 279 15.16 18.19 0.20
CA PHE A 279 15.86 17.57 -0.92
C PHE A 279 14.93 17.73 -2.12
N PRO A 280 15.41 18.17 -3.29
CA PRO A 280 14.56 18.61 -4.39
C PRO A 280 13.61 17.50 -4.86
N ASN A 281 12.30 17.79 -4.87
CA ASN A 281 11.48 17.51 -6.03
C ASN A 281 11.32 18.86 -6.72
N GLU A 282 12.27 19.22 -7.60
CA GLU A 282 12.27 20.55 -8.22
C GLU A 282 11.18 20.68 -9.30
N GLU A 283 10.40 21.75 -9.15
CA GLU A 283 9.56 22.45 -10.14
C GLU A 283 8.36 21.71 -10.77
N GLU A 284 7.24 21.66 -10.04
CA GLU A 284 5.90 21.66 -10.65
C GLU A 284 5.62 23.05 -11.26
N THR A 285 5.97 23.22 -12.54
CA THR A 285 5.38 24.25 -13.41
C THR A 285 4.69 23.60 -14.60
N SER A 286 3.66 22.79 -14.34
CA SER A 286 2.68 22.43 -15.37
C SER A 286 1.33 23.03 -15.02
N GLU A 287 1.11 24.25 -15.50
CA GLU A 287 -0.25 24.72 -15.76
C GLU A 287 -0.91 23.73 -16.73
N ASN A 288 -2.10 23.23 -16.38
CA ASN A 288 -2.97 22.31 -17.12
C ASN A 288 -2.83 20.83 -16.75
N GLU A 289 -3.58 20.39 -15.73
CA GLU A 289 -4.65 19.39 -15.86
C GLU A 289 -5.38 19.23 -14.51
N GLU A 290 -6.71 19.30 -14.54
CA GLU A 290 -7.58 19.10 -13.38
C GLU A 290 -7.60 17.60 -13.02
N THR A 291 -6.63 17.12 -12.26
CA THR A 291 -6.67 15.76 -11.71
C THR A 291 -7.49 15.75 -10.43
N GLU A 292 -8.78 15.42 -10.55
CA GLU A 292 -9.66 15.18 -9.40
C GLU A 292 -9.16 13.96 -8.59
N GLY A 293 -8.89 14.17 -7.29
CA GLY A 293 -9.18 13.15 -6.28
C GLY A 293 -8.04 12.30 -5.69
N SER A 294 -6.78 12.76 -5.66
CA SER A 294 -5.81 12.12 -4.75
C SER A 294 -5.88 12.75 -3.35
N GLU A 295 -6.44 12.04 -2.38
CA GLU A 295 -6.30 12.39 -0.95
C GLU A 295 -4.81 12.32 -0.54
N SER A 296 -4.14 13.45 -0.69
CA SER A 296 -2.73 13.64 -0.34
C SER A 296 -2.57 13.66 1.17
N LEU A 297 -1.58 12.92 1.69
CA LEU A 297 -1.21 13.00 3.11
C LEU A 297 -0.68 14.42 3.40
N GLU A 298 -1.44 15.19 4.16
CA GLU A 298 -1.02 16.53 4.57
C GLU A 298 -0.01 16.43 5.72
N PHE A 299 1.22 16.90 5.48
CA PHE A 299 2.23 17.06 6.53
C PHE A 299 2.35 18.53 6.93
N SER A 300 2.33 18.79 8.23
CA SER A 300 2.60 20.13 8.76
C SER A 300 4.09 20.49 8.57
N LYS A 301 4.44 21.78 8.39
CA LYS A 301 5.85 22.24 8.29
C LYS A 301 6.66 21.82 9.52
N TYR A 302 5.96 21.78 10.66
CA TYR A 302 6.48 21.31 11.94
C TYR A 302 6.78 19.82 11.92
N ASP A 303 5.85 18.99 11.49
CA ASP A 303 6.03 17.54 11.43
C ASP A 303 7.16 17.19 10.46
N PHE A 304 7.23 17.86 9.32
CA PHE A 304 8.34 17.69 8.38
C PHE A 304 9.67 18.03 9.04
N LEU A 305 9.84 19.22 9.63
CA LEU A 305 11.12 19.62 10.22
C LEU A 305 11.50 18.81 11.46
N LEU A 306 10.53 18.41 12.29
CA LEU A 306 10.77 17.51 13.40
C LEU A 306 11.14 16.11 12.92
N THR A 307 10.56 15.66 11.80
CA THR A 307 10.96 14.41 11.13
C THR A 307 12.37 14.52 10.55
N GLN A 308 12.70 15.61 9.86
CA GLN A 308 14.07 15.86 9.37
C GLN A 308 15.07 15.96 10.52
N SER A 309 14.65 16.48 11.68
CA SER A 309 15.48 16.50 12.87
C SER A 309 15.88 15.09 13.33
N LEU A 310 15.24 14.00 12.90
CA LEU A 310 15.73 12.63 13.11
C LEU A 310 17.18 12.47 12.67
N GLN A 311 17.58 13.17 11.61
CA GLN A 311 18.97 13.26 11.17
C GLN A 311 19.76 14.23 12.07
N VAL A 312 20.95 13.80 12.50
CA VAL A 312 21.77 14.53 13.48
C VAL A 312 22.12 15.95 13.04
N PHE A 313 22.39 16.16 11.75
CA PHE A 313 22.79 17.47 11.26
C PHE A 313 21.63 18.49 11.31
N PHE A 314 20.41 18.11 10.92
CA PHE A 314 19.23 18.96 11.10
C PHE A 314 18.94 19.21 12.57
N ALA A 315 19.07 18.19 13.43
CA ALA A 315 18.94 18.38 14.88
C ALA A 315 19.96 19.39 15.42
N ARG A 316 21.21 19.36 14.94
CA ARG A 316 22.24 20.35 15.30
C ARG A 316 21.85 21.75 14.82
N ILE A 317 21.40 21.91 13.58
CA ILE A 317 20.98 23.21 13.03
C ILE A 317 19.82 23.80 13.84
N LEU A 318 18.83 22.99 14.19
CA LEU A 318 17.64 23.38 14.96
C LEU A 318 17.89 23.56 16.47
N ASP A 319 19.13 23.36 16.95
CA ASP A 319 19.47 23.35 18.38
C ASP A 319 18.60 22.34 19.17
N LEU A 320 18.48 21.12 18.63
CA LEU A 320 17.86 19.94 19.25
C LEU A 320 18.89 18.86 19.57
N TYR A 321 20.16 19.12 19.28
CA TYR A 321 21.28 18.21 19.48
C TYR A 321 22.55 18.97 19.85
N PHE A 322 23.26 18.48 20.87
CA PHE A 322 24.51 19.05 21.35
C PHE A 322 25.49 17.94 21.76
N VAL A 323 26.78 18.11 21.48
CA VAL A 323 27.82 17.20 21.95
C VAL A 323 28.69 17.91 23.00
N ASP A 324 28.69 17.36 24.21
CA ASP A 324 29.54 17.83 25.29
C ASP A 324 30.90 17.15 25.26
N ASN A 325 31.79 17.70 24.45
CA ASN A 325 33.18 17.22 24.32
C ASN A 325 34.05 17.53 25.55
N GLU A 326 33.60 18.44 26.42
CA GLU A 326 34.32 18.80 27.66
C GLU A 326 34.10 17.78 28.79
N ALA A 327 33.17 16.84 28.64
CA ALA A 327 32.94 15.81 29.65
C ALA A 327 34.17 14.88 29.77
N GLU A 328 34.66 14.70 30.99
CA GLU A 328 35.79 13.80 31.27
C GLU A 328 35.33 12.33 31.20
N THR A 329 36.19 11.46 30.65
CA THR A 329 35.86 10.05 30.36
C THR A 329 35.56 9.21 31.60
N ASP A 330 36.17 9.56 32.73
CA ASP A 330 36.11 8.88 34.02
C ASP A 330 35.13 9.53 35.00
N LYS A 331 34.37 10.55 34.55
CA LYS A 331 33.35 11.21 35.35
C LYS A 331 31.94 10.91 34.85
N THR A 332 31.02 11.00 35.79
CA THR A 332 29.59 10.89 35.53
C THR A 332 28.94 12.25 35.74
N TYR A 333 28.06 12.63 34.83
CA TYR A 333 27.41 13.94 34.79
C TYR A 333 25.89 13.83 34.77
N ASP A 334 25.24 14.79 35.41
CA ASP A 334 23.82 15.05 35.21
C ASP A 334 23.67 16.22 34.23
N TYR A 335 22.68 16.11 33.35
CA TYR A 335 22.30 17.13 32.39
C TYR A 335 20.89 17.61 32.65
N LYS A 336 20.70 18.91 32.52
CA LYS A 336 19.38 19.53 32.59
C LYS A 336 19.18 20.41 31.38
N ILE A 337 18.06 20.24 30.72
CA ILE A 337 17.58 21.18 29.72
C ILE A 337 16.41 21.96 30.29
N THR A 338 16.35 23.24 29.96
CA THR A 338 15.18 24.07 30.21
C THR A 338 14.76 24.75 28.93
N ALA A 339 13.46 24.80 28.67
CA ALA A 339 12.88 25.53 27.55
C ALA A 339 11.75 26.43 28.07
N ASN A 340 11.65 27.64 27.52
CA ASN A 340 10.62 28.60 27.91
C ASN A 340 9.66 28.80 26.74
N TRP A 341 8.43 28.32 26.90
CA TRP A 341 7.34 28.63 25.98
C TRP A 341 6.66 29.90 26.46
N PRO A 342 6.73 30.98 25.69
CA PRO A 342 6.10 32.21 26.11
C PRO A 342 4.58 32.09 25.96
N GLU A 343 3.87 32.90 26.73
CA GLU A 343 2.40 32.87 26.78
C GLU A 343 1.79 33.21 25.40
N ASP A 344 2.50 34.00 24.60
CA ASP A 344 2.11 34.54 23.29
C ASP A 344 2.34 33.60 22.09
N LEU A 345 2.98 32.43 22.26
CA LEU A 345 3.29 31.56 21.12
C LEU A 345 2.03 30.91 20.53
N LYS A 346 1.70 31.16 19.26
CA LYS A 346 0.62 30.46 18.55
C LYS A 346 0.91 28.94 18.54
N ARG A 347 -0.05 28.13 18.97
CA ARG A 347 0.10 26.68 19.17
C ARG A 347 -0.80 25.91 18.21
N ARG A 348 -0.45 24.67 17.93
CA ARG A 348 -1.34 23.72 17.25
C ARG A 348 -2.33 23.21 18.28
N LEU A 349 -3.62 23.34 17.98
CA LEU A 349 -4.71 22.85 18.82
C LEU A 349 -5.33 21.63 18.12
N ASP A 350 -5.90 20.71 18.90
CA ASP A 350 -6.29 19.37 18.42
C ASP A 350 -7.59 19.34 17.63
N HIS A 351 -8.47 20.32 17.84
CA HIS A 351 -9.80 20.34 17.25
C HIS A 351 -9.94 21.53 16.32
N GLU A 352 -10.58 21.29 15.19
CA GLU A 352 -10.69 22.26 14.12
C GLU A 352 -12.09 22.20 13.50
N ILE A 353 -12.62 23.38 13.18
CA ILE A 353 -13.82 23.55 12.39
C ILE A 353 -13.47 24.45 11.20
N THR A 354 -13.66 23.91 10.00
CA THR A 354 -13.64 24.64 8.73
C THR A 354 -15.05 24.76 8.16
N PHE A 355 -15.20 25.63 7.18
CA PHE A 355 -16.47 25.84 6.49
C PHE A 355 -16.44 25.40 5.03
N ASP A 356 -15.36 24.78 4.57
CA ASP A 356 -15.17 24.42 3.15
C ASP A 356 -16.09 23.29 2.66
N GLY A 357 -16.73 22.57 3.58
CA GLY A 357 -17.73 21.54 3.28
C GLY A 357 -19.15 22.07 3.03
N TYR A 358 -19.39 23.38 3.13
CA TYR A 358 -20.72 23.99 2.98
C TYR A 358 -20.90 24.60 1.58
N GLU A 359 -22.16 24.84 1.20
CA GLU A 359 -22.47 25.53 -0.06
C GLU A 359 -22.36 27.06 0.12
N ILE A 360 -21.68 27.74 -0.81
CA ILE A 360 -21.65 29.21 -0.82
C ILE A 360 -23.07 29.76 -0.92
N GLY A 361 -23.43 30.66 -0.02
CA GLY A 361 -24.78 31.22 0.14
C GLY A 361 -25.67 30.44 1.13
N GLU A 362 -25.18 29.34 1.71
CA GLU A 362 -25.91 28.62 2.74
C GLU A 362 -26.08 29.51 3.98
N THR A 363 -27.34 29.70 4.41
CA THR A 363 -27.68 30.54 5.56
C THR A 363 -28.03 29.70 6.78
N PHE A 364 -27.46 30.07 7.92
CA PHE A 364 -27.71 29.44 9.21
C PHE A 364 -28.85 30.15 9.96
N PHE A 365 -29.86 29.39 10.41
CA PHE A 365 -30.91 29.94 11.28
C PHE A 365 -30.36 30.06 12.70
N GLN A 366 -30.52 31.24 13.35
CA GLN A 366 -30.31 31.64 14.76
C GLN A 366 -29.55 30.72 15.75
N GLN A 367 -29.78 29.41 15.74
CA GLN A 367 -28.99 28.40 16.43
C GLN A 367 -28.58 27.29 15.46
N VAL A 368 -27.27 27.11 15.27
CA VAL A 368 -26.73 26.01 14.46
C VAL A 368 -25.76 25.19 15.30
N GLN A 369 -26.00 23.90 15.32
CA GLN A 369 -25.09 22.94 15.92
C GLN A 369 -24.16 22.43 14.82
N LEU A 370 -22.87 22.72 14.97
CA LEU A 370 -21.80 22.24 14.10
C LEU A 370 -20.97 21.26 14.94
N GLU A 371 -21.10 19.96 14.67
CA GLU A 371 -20.36 18.92 15.39
C GLU A 371 -20.46 19.04 16.94
N GLU A 372 -19.35 19.33 17.62
CA GLU A 372 -19.23 19.48 19.08
C GLU A 372 -19.58 20.90 19.59
N PHE A 373 -20.16 21.74 18.74
CA PHE A 373 -20.29 23.16 18.99
C PHE A 373 -21.69 23.70 18.64
N THR A 374 -22.14 24.74 19.33
CA THR A 374 -23.38 25.48 19.00
C THR A 374 -23.10 26.96 18.77
N VAL A 375 -23.34 27.43 17.55
CA VAL A 375 -23.37 28.85 17.18
C VAL A 375 -24.72 29.42 17.61
N LEU A 376 -24.73 30.48 18.43
CA LEU A 376 -25.94 31.23 18.78
C LEU A 376 -25.82 32.65 18.21
N THR A 377 -26.58 32.93 17.14
CA THR A 377 -26.68 34.26 16.54
C THR A 377 -28.07 34.85 16.75
N THR A 378 -28.13 36.15 17.07
CA THR A 378 -29.29 36.68 17.80
C THR A 378 -30.23 37.56 16.99
N THR A 379 -29.96 37.91 15.74
CA THR A 379 -30.91 38.69 14.91
C THR A 379 -30.80 38.55 13.39
N VAL A 380 -29.66 38.13 12.84
CA VAL A 380 -29.44 37.98 11.39
C VAL A 380 -28.86 36.61 11.11
N ASN A 381 -29.26 35.98 10.00
CA ASN A 381 -28.76 34.67 9.60
C ASN A 381 -27.32 34.82 9.08
N PRO A 382 -26.33 34.14 9.67
CA PRO A 382 -25.00 34.04 9.08
C PRO A 382 -25.06 33.31 7.74
N GLU A 383 -24.17 33.65 6.82
CA GLU A 383 -24.12 33.12 5.46
C GLU A 383 -22.71 32.62 5.14
N ILE A 384 -22.61 31.47 4.48
CA ILE A 384 -21.33 30.98 3.95
C ILE A 384 -20.94 31.84 2.74
N ILE A 385 -19.76 32.45 2.79
CA ILE A 385 -19.21 33.24 1.68
C ILE A 385 -17.86 32.68 1.24
N GLU A 386 -17.47 33.03 0.02
CA GLU A 386 -16.10 32.87 -0.43
C GLU A 386 -15.19 33.84 0.35
N ALA A 387 -14.24 33.29 1.09
CA ALA A 387 -13.34 34.03 1.97
C ALA A 387 -11.94 33.40 1.91
N PRO A 388 -11.27 33.43 0.73
CA PRO A 388 -10.02 32.75 0.54
C PRO A 388 -8.96 33.33 1.47
N TYR A 389 -8.42 32.45 2.29
CA TYR A 389 -7.32 32.73 3.19
C TYR A 389 -6.21 31.75 2.89
N GLU A 390 -5.34 32.09 1.93
CA GLU A 390 -4.28 31.21 1.42
C GLU A 390 -3.44 30.58 2.53
N LEU A 391 -3.17 31.34 3.60
CA LEU A 391 -2.39 30.88 4.75
C LEU A 391 -3.02 29.67 5.48
N PHE A 392 -4.34 29.56 5.46
CA PHE A 392 -5.11 28.55 6.19
C PHE A 392 -5.88 27.60 5.28
N ARG A 393 -5.70 27.73 3.97
CA ARG A 393 -6.36 26.93 2.92
C ARG A 393 -7.88 26.88 3.00
N THR A 394 -8.48 27.80 3.73
CA THR A 394 -9.93 27.95 3.75
C THR A 394 -10.31 28.76 2.53
N VAL A 395 -11.19 28.20 1.71
CA VAL A 395 -11.80 28.91 0.57
C VAL A 395 -13.06 29.63 1.04
N GLN A 396 -13.68 29.13 2.12
CA GLN A 396 -14.95 29.63 2.62
C GLN A 396 -14.87 30.11 4.07
N GLY A 397 -15.85 30.92 4.47
CA GLY A 397 -16.02 31.38 5.84
C GLY A 397 -17.47 31.75 6.15
N VAL A 398 -17.83 31.74 7.42
CA VAL A 398 -19.15 32.19 7.89
C VAL A 398 -19.12 33.69 8.05
N HIS A 399 -19.79 34.37 7.13
CA HIS A 399 -20.05 35.80 7.21
C HIS A 399 -21.15 36.08 8.22
N ILE A 400 -20.85 36.98 9.15
CA ILE A 400 -21.78 37.46 10.16
C ILE A 400 -22.02 38.95 9.93
N PRO A 401 -23.18 39.31 9.36
CA PRO A 401 -23.47 40.68 8.95
C PRO A 401 -23.81 41.59 10.13
N SER A 402 -23.84 42.89 9.86
CA SER A 402 -23.99 43.90 10.90
C SER A 402 -25.23 43.79 11.77
N GLY A 403 -25.00 43.68 13.07
CA GLY A 403 -26.02 43.58 14.11
C GLY A 403 -25.67 44.41 15.35
N THR A 404 -26.70 44.86 16.07
CA THR A 404 -26.52 45.60 17.34
C THR A 404 -26.20 44.70 18.54
N ILE A 405 -26.19 43.37 18.36
CA ILE A 405 -26.05 42.40 19.44
C ILE A 405 -24.81 41.54 19.17
N PRO A 406 -23.97 41.27 20.19
CA PRO A 406 -22.81 40.40 20.07
C PRO A 406 -23.17 38.98 19.61
N HIS A 407 -22.27 38.37 18.85
CA HIS A 407 -22.39 36.99 18.38
C HIS A 407 -21.82 36.02 19.41
N ILE A 408 -22.52 34.92 19.66
CA ILE A 408 -22.16 33.98 20.71
C ILE A 408 -21.77 32.64 20.08
N LEU A 409 -20.64 32.15 20.55
CA LEU A 409 -20.08 30.85 20.25
C LEU A 409 -20.09 30.04 21.56
N SER A 410 -20.63 28.81 21.57
CA SER A 410 -20.71 27.97 22.77
C SER A 410 -20.19 26.56 22.54
N PHE A 411 -19.35 26.09 23.45
CA PHE A 411 -18.75 24.74 23.39
C PHE A 411 -19.57 23.75 24.21
N LEU A 412 -19.78 22.53 23.68
CA LEU A 412 -20.52 21.48 24.42
C LEU A 412 -19.71 20.94 25.61
N GLN A 413 -18.40 20.93 25.48
CA GLN A 413 -17.44 20.66 26.55
C GLN A 413 -16.54 21.89 26.71
N ALA A 414 -16.22 22.23 27.95
CA ALA A 414 -15.37 23.38 28.21
C ALA A 414 -13.98 23.20 27.59
N VAL A 415 -13.52 24.22 26.89
CA VAL A 415 -12.20 24.27 26.25
C VAL A 415 -11.27 25.18 27.07
N THR A 416 -9.97 25.06 26.87
CA THR A 416 -8.98 25.88 27.60
C THR A 416 -8.30 26.92 26.72
N GLU A 417 -8.27 26.66 25.41
CA GLU A 417 -7.71 27.57 24.42
C GLU A 417 -8.55 27.55 23.14
N VAL A 418 -8.74 28.73 22.54
CA VAL A 418 -9.44 28.89 21.26
C VAL A 418 -8.70 29.89 20.38
N GLN A 419 -8.54 29.55 19.11
CA GLN A 419 -8.05 30.42 18.05
C GLN A 419 -9.16 30.63 17.01
N LEU A 420 -9.39 31.89 16.66
CA LEU A 420 -10.35 32.28 15.63
C LEU A 420 -9.60 32.94 14.47
N VAL A 421 -9.74 32.37 13.27
CA VAL A 421 -9.26 33.00 12.03
C VAL A 421 -10.38 33.90 11.52
N LEU A 422 -10.14 35.21 11.56
CA LEU A 422 -11.14 36.23 11.32
C LEU A 422 -10.73 37.15 10.17
N ILE A 423 -11.72 37.57 9.39
CA ILE A 423 -11.64 38.70 8.47
C ILE A 423 -12.56 39.79 9.04
N ASN A 424 -12.06 41.03 9.02
CA ASN A 424 -12.71 42.25 9.46
C ASN A 424 -13.05 43.12 8.23
N PRO A 425 -14.26 42.97 7.67
CA PRO A 425 -14.68 43.74 6.49
C PRO A 425 -14.68 45.25 6.75
N ASP A 426 -14.88 45.66 8.01
CA ASP A 426 -14.96 47.06 8.43
C ASP A 426 -13.60 47.72 8.70
N PHE A 427 -12.49 47.00 8.52
CA PHE A 427 -11.14 47.53 8.79
C PHE A 427 -10.87 48.88 8.09
N ALA A 428 -11.30 49.02 6.83
CA ALA A 428 -11.12 50.25 6.05
C ALA A 428 -11.83 51.48 6.68
N THR A 429 -12.86 51.25 7.50
CA THR A 429 -13.60 52.30 8.24
C THR A 429 -13.09 52.51 9.66
N GLY A 430 -12.05 51.77 10.07
CA GLY A 430 -11.51 51.78 11.43
C GLY A 430 -12.29 50.90 12.41
N GLY A 431 -13.09 49.95 11.91
CA GLY A 431 -13.75 48.95 12.75
C GLY A 431 -12.74 48.00 13.41
N GLU A 432 -12.98 47.64 14.67
CA GLU A 432 -12.22 46.63 15.40
C GLU A 432 -13.14 45.44 15.70
N ILE A 433 -12.57 44.23 15.68
CA ILE A 433 -13.26 43.05 16.19
C ILE A 433 -12.76 42.78 17.60
N VAL A 434 -13.66 42.81 18.58
CA VAL A 434 -13.34 42.44 19.96
C VAL A 434 -13.91 41.06 20.23
N VAL A 435 -13.10 40.16 20.76
CA VAL A 435 -13.55 38.82 21.15
C VAL A 435 -13.33 38.64 22.65
N GLU A 436 -14.36 38.23 23.35
CA GLU A 436 -14.36 38.03 24.81
C GLU A 436 -14.68 36.55 25.13
N ALA A 437 -13.90 35.92 26.00
CA ALA A 437 -14.15 34.56 26.49
C ALA A 437 -14.81 34.60 27.87
N TYR A 438 -15.72 33.65 28.13
CA TYR A 438 -16.47 33.53 29.37
C TYR A 438 -16.53 32.10 29.92
N LYS A 439 -16.52 32.03 31.25
CA LYS A 439 -16.88 30.85 32.05
C LYS A 439 -18.30 31.00 32.60
N ASN A 440 -19.14 29.99 32.37
CA ASN A 440 -20.59 29.99 32.54
C ASN A 440 -21.27 31.05 31.63
N LEU A 441 -22.60 31.03 31.53
CA LEU A 441 -23.46 31.90 30.69
C LEU A 441 -23.19 33.42 30.86
N PHE A 442 -22.06 33.90 30.35
CA PHE A 442 -21.57 35.29 30.35
C PHE A 442 -21.40 35.95 31.73
N THR A 443 -21.37 35.18 32.82
CA THR A 443 -21.25 35.74 34.17
C THR A 443 -19.81 35.97 34.59
N THR A 444 -18.87 35.16 34.10
CA THR A 444 -17.47 35.19 34.51
C THR A 444 -16.61 35.45 33.29
N TYR A 445 -16.16 36.68 33.13
CA TYR A 445 -15.20 37.05 32.10
C TYR A 445 -13.84 36.40 32.40
N VAL A 446 -13.22 35.79 31.39
CA VAL A 446 -11.93 35.09 31.55
C VAL A 446 -10.82 35.62 30.65
N ASP A 447 -11.13 36.09 29.44
CA ASP A 447 -10.12 36.62 28.51
C ASP A 447 -10.70 37.56 27.43
N ARG A 448 -9.84 38.35 26.75
CA ARG A 448 -10.22 39.24 25.64
C ARG A 448 -9.08 39.56 24.70
N GLU A 449 -9.41 39.53 23.41
CA GLU A 449 -8.53 39.96 22.33
C GLU A 449 -9.20 40.96 21.38
N VAL A 450 -8.37 41.70 20.63
CA VAL A 450 -8.83 42.71 19.66
C VAL A 450 -8.09 42.57 18.34
N LEU A 451 -8.82 42.36 17.25
CA LEU A 451 -8.28 42.41 15.89
C LEU A 451 -8.37 43.84 15.36
N THR A 452 -7.20 44.43 15.14
CA THR A 452 -7.03 45.79 14.59
C THR A 452 -6.53 45.79 13.13
N ALA A 453 -6.53 44.62 12.48
CA ALA A 453 -6.16 44.43 11.08
C ALA A 453 -7.35 43.91 10.26
N GLU A 454 -7.24 43.98 8.92
CA GLU A 454 -8.24 43.40 8.00
C GLU A 454 -8.43 41.90 8.22
N ARG A 455 -7.34 41.21 8.56
CA ARG A 455 -7.30 39.76 8.72
C ARG A 455 -6.39 39.41 9.88
N GLY A 456 -6.74 38.37 10.63
CA GLY A 456 -5.84 37.88 11.67
C GLY A 456 -6.42 36.75 12.50
N ILE A 457 -5.60 36.29 13.44
CA ILE A 457 -5.93 35.22 14.37
C ILE A 457 -6.07 35.84 15.74
N LEU A 458 -7.24 35.69 16.36
CA LEU A 458 -7.44 36.04 17.76
C LEU A 458 -7.40 34.79 18.62
N ARG A 459 -6.74 34.88 19.77
CA ARG A 459 -6.49 33.75 20.65
C ARG A 459 -7.01 34.03 22.05
N LEU A 460 -7.84 33.15 22.57
CA LEU A 460 -8.39 33.26 23.92
C LEU A 460 -7.93 32.08 24.76
N ARG A 461 -7.63 32.32 26.03
CA ARG A 461 -7.19 31.30 26.98
C ARG A 461 -7.81 31.46 28.36
N ALA A 462 -8.25 30.35 28.94
CA ALA A 462 -8.61 30.27 30.35
C ALA A 462 -8.51 28.83 30.87
N GLU A 463 -8.53 28.65 32.19
CA GLU A 463 -8.71 27.30 32.77
C GLU A 463 -10.01 26.62 32.30
N GLN A 464 -10.99 27.43 31.87
CA GLN A 464 -12.27 26.99 31.36
C GLN A 464 -12.90 28.10 30.51
N ILE A 465 -13.20 27.81 29.25
CA ILE A 465 -13.96 28.64 28.31
C ILE A 465 -15.19 27.84 27.92
N ASP A 466 -16.36 28.36 28.27
CA ASP A 466 -17.65 27.76 27.89
C ASP A 466 -18.26 28.54 26.70
N TYR A 467 -18.00 29.84 26.63
CA TYR A 467 -18.55 30.74 25.63
C TYR A 467 -17.52 31.72 25.10
N ILE A 468 -17.64 32.06 23.82
CA ILE A 468 -16.96 33.18 23.18
C ILE A 468 -18.01 34.17 22.68
N LYS A 469 -17.72 35.45 22.85
CA LYS A 469 -18.56 36.56 22.43
C LYS A 469 -17.78 37.44 21.47
N ILE A 470 -18.22 37.51 20.23
CA ILE A 470 -17.62 38.35 19.19
C ILE A 470 -18.43 39.65 19.09
N ILE A 471 -17.74 40.77 19.25
CA ILE A 471 -18.29 42.13 19.16
C ILE A 471 -17.62 42.80 17.96
N ALA A 472 -18.36 42.88 16.86
CA ALA A 472 -17.97 43.58 15.64
C ALA A 472 -19.21 44.15 14.97
N ALA A 473 -19.01 45.18 14.13
CA ALA A 473 -20.05 45.62 13.22
C ALA A 473 -20.17 44.68 12.01
N GLU A 474 -19.12 43.96 11.62
CA GLU A 474 -19.18 42.90 10.62
C GLU A 474 -17.98 41.97 10.84
N VAL A 475 -18.14 40.65 10.64
CA VAL A 475 -17.03 39.70 10.80
C VAL A 475 -17.25 38.47 9.93
N THR A 476 -16.20 37.96 9.32
CA THR A 476 -16.20 36.62 8.71
C THR A 476 -15.31 35.70 9.53
N VAL A 477 -15.87 34.61 10.04
CA VAL A 477 -15.14 33.55 10.75
C VAL A 477 -14.76 32.48 9.73
N CYS A 478 -13.48 32.32 9.45
CA CYS A 478 -12.99 31.39 8.42
C CYS A 478 -12.66 30.01 9.02
N ARG A 479 -12.16 29.99 10.27
CA ARG A 479 -11.72 28.76 10.93
C ARG A 479 -11.79 28.94 12.45
N ILE A 480 -12.17 27.89 13.16
CA ILE A 480 -12.17 27.84 14.63
C ILE A 480 -11.29 26.67 15.04
N ILE A 481 -10.31 26.90 15.89
CA ILE A 481 -9.37 25.88 16.36
C ILE A 481 -9.37 25.90 17.89
N TYR A 482 -9.49 24.76 18.56
CA TYR A 482 -9.64 24.69 20.02
C TYR A 482 -9.03 23.44 20.66
N ASP A 483 -8.83 23.47 21.98
CA ASP A 483 -8.34 22.33 22.76
C ASP A 483 -9.02 22.23 24.14
N PHE A 484 -9.19 21.00 24.62
CA PHE A 484 -9.77 20.69 25.92
C PHE A 484 -8.76 20.78 27.06
N ASP A 485 -7.47 20.57 26.78
CA ASP A 485 -6.44 20.50 27.81
C ASP A 485 -5.57 21.76 27.83
N ALA A 486 -5.39 22.33 29.02
CA ALA A 486 -4.52 23.48 29.19
C ALA A 486 -3.07 23.06 28.99
N PHE A 487 -2.43 23.58 27.94
CA PHE A 487 -1.01 23.32 27.72
C PHE A 487 -0.13 24.01 28.77
N PRO A 488 0.91 23.32 29.28
CA PRO A 488 1.77 23.84 30.32
C PRO A 488 2.65 24.98 29.80
N GLU A 489 2.51 26.15 30.41
CA GLU A 489 3.22 27.38 30.06
C GLU A 489 4.54 27.56 30.80
N GLY A 490 5.36 28.47 30.28
CA GLY A 490 6.56 28.94 30.96
C GLY A 490 7.73 27.96 30.88
N LEU A 491 8.49 27.91 31.97
CA LEU A 491 9.74 27.17 32.04
C LEU A 491 9.46 25.68 32.26
N GLN A 492 9.64 24.89 31.21
CA GLN A 492 9.73 23.44 31.35
C GLN A 492 11.20 23.06 31.59
N GLU A 493 11.41 22.01 32.38
CA GLU A 493 12.73 21.43 32.58
C GLU A 493 12.70 19.92 32.50
N TYR A 494 13.79 19.34 32.02
CA TYR A 494 14.00 17.91 32.00
C TYR A 494 15.43 17.59 32.44
N VAL A 495 15.58 16.53 33.24
CA VAL A 495 16.87 16.13 33.82
C VAL A 495 17.16 14.67 33.48
N VAL A 496 18.35 14.42 32.94
CA VAL A 496 18.96 13.10 32.82
C VAL A 496 20.16 13.04 33.77
N CYS A 497 20.31 11.94 34.50
CA CYS A 497 21.37 11.77 35.49
C CYS A 497 22.22 10.57 35.17
N GLY A 498 23.47 10.57 35.64
CA GLY A 498 24.31 9.39 35.55
C GLY A 498 24.93 9.16 34.17
N VAL A 499 25.08 10.19 33.35
CA VAL A 499 25.62 10.05 31.98
C VAL A 499 27.15 10.10 32.02
N PHE A 500 27.81 9.14 31.39
CA PHE A 500 29.27 9.07 31.31
C PHE A 500 29.69 8.51 29.95
N LYS A 501 30.93 8.78 29.55
CA LYS A 501 31.49 8.24 28.31
C LYS A 501 31.85 6.76 28.48
N HIS A 502 31.34 5.89 27.63
CA HIS A 502 31.78 4.50 27.59
C HIS A 502 31.76 3.93 26.17
N THR A 503 32.42 2.78 26.00
CA THR A 503 32.30 1.97 24.79
C THR A 503 30.91 1.38 24.76
N HIS A 504 30.18 1.61 23.68
CA HIS A 504 28.86 1.03 23.47
C HIS A 504 28.92 -0.24 22.63
N LEU A 505 27.86 -1.03 22.73
CA LEU A 505 27.61 -2.08 21.77
C LEU A 505 27.46 -1.46 20.36
N PRO A 506 28.05 -2.07 19.32
CA PRO A 506 27.76 -1.70 17.94
C PRO A 506 26.25 -1.72 17.68
N LEU A 507 25.77 -0.81 16.84
CA LEU A 507 24.36 -0.80 16.45
C LEU A 507 24.02 -2.12 15.73
N SER A 508 22.87 -2.72 16.07
CA SER A 508 22.46 -3.98 15.48
C SER A 508 22.26 -3.84 13.97
N ILE A 509 22.83 -4.78 13.22
CA ILE A 509 22.61 -4.90 11.77
C ILE A 509 21.13 -5.25 11.56
N PRO A 510 20.44 -4.63 10.58
CA PRO A 510 19.07 -5.01 10.21
C PRO A 510 18.96 -6.51 9.87
N LYS A 511 17.78 -7.09 10.03
CA LYS A 511 17.52 -8.53 9.79
C LYS A 511 16.44 -8.74 8.75
N ASP A 512 16.42 -9.94 8.17
CA ASP A 512 15.38 -10.38 7.22
C ASP A 512 15.18 -9.41 6.03
N LEU A 513 16.26 -8.80 5.53
CA LEU A 513 16.20 -8.02 4.30
C LEU A 513 15.71 -8.93 3.16
N LYS A 514 14.61 -8.53 2.52
CA LYS A 514 13.99 -9.20 1.39
C LYS A 514 13.68 -8.19 0.31
N ALA A 515 13.98 -8.57 -0.92
CA ALA A 515 13.57 -7.85 -2.11
C ALA A 515 12.42 -8.60 -2.79
N SER A 516 11.46 -7.85 -3.34
CA SER A 516 10.27 -8.39 -3.99
C SER A 516 9.96 -7.63 -5.28
N LEU A 517 9.35 -8.30 -6.27
CA LEU A 517 8.94 -7.65 -7.51
C LEU A 517 7.64 -6.90 -7.26
N LEU A 518 7.62 -5.63 -7.63
CA LEU A 518 6.42 -4.83 -7.65
C LEU A 518 6.08 -4.47 -9.11
N PRO A 519 4.78 -4.33 -9.43
CA PRO A 519 4.36 -3.70 -10.67
C PRO A 519 5.06 -2.35 -10.84
N GLY A 520 5.52 -2.08 -12.07
CA GLY A 520 6.09 -0.79 -12.44
C GLY A 520 5.10 0.38 -12.33
N GLY A 521 5.61 1.57 -12.56
CA GLY A 521 4.83 2.80 -12.55
C GLY A 521 5.64 3.98 -13.09
N THR A 522 4.99 5.13 -13.14
CA THR A 522 5.66 6.40 -13.40
C THR A 522 6.53 6.77 -12.20
N HIS A 523 7.81 7.01 -12.47
CA HIS A 523 8.78 7.42 -11.47
C HIS A 523 9.42 8.72 -11.92
N ASN A 524 9.32 9.75 -11.09
CA ASN A 524 10.04 11.00 -11.32
C ASN A 524 11.51 10.74 -10.97
N ASP A 525 12.42 10.91 -11.92
CA ASP A 525 13.85 10.90 -11.60
C ASP A 525 14.23 12.13 -10.75
N GLN A 526 15.51 12.21 -10.34
CA GLN A 526 16.01 13.31 -9.52
C GLN A 526 15.87 14.69 -10.20
N ASP A 527 15.70 14.72 -11.52
CA ASP A 527 15.51 15.93 -12.32
C ASP A 527 14.02 16.23 -12.58
N GLY A 528 13.10 15.50 -11.93
CA GLY A 528 11.66 15.65 -12.11
C GLY A 528 11.11 15.04 -13.41
N ASN A 529 11.93 14.39 -14.23
CA ASN A 529 11.45 13.74 -15.43
C ASN A 529 10.64 12.50 -15.06
N VAL A 530 9.40 12.45 -15.53
CA VAL A 530 8.56 11.27 -15.42
C VAL A 530 9.15 10.18 -16.33
N THR A 531 9.75 9.16 -15.74
CA THR A 531 10.20 7.96 -16.46
C THR A 531 9.30 6.78 -16.09
N GLU A 532 8.75 6.10 -17.09
CA GLU A 532 8.06 4.85 -16.84
C GLU A 532 9.08 3.75 -16.53
N LYS A 533 8.98 3.19 -15.33
CA LYS A 533 9.76 2.02 -14.93
C LYS A 533 8.83 0.81 -15.00
N PRO A 534 9.11 -0.16 -15.89
CA PRO A 534 8.21 -1.30 -16.08
C PRO A 534 8.14 -2.23 -14.85
N TYR A 535 9.15 -2.17 -13.98
CA TYR A 535 9.22 -2.93 -12.74
C TYR A 535 9.83 -2.10 -11.62
N MET A 536 9.44 -2.42 -10.39
CA MET A 536 10.04 -1.87 -9.19
C MET A 536 10.51 -3.00 -8.25
N ALA A 537 11.62 -2.80 -7.56
CA ALA A 537 12.02 -3.62 -6.44
C ALA A 537 11.44 -3.03 -5.15
N GLY A 538 10.64 -3.80 -4.43
CA GLY A 538 10.21 -3.48 -3.07
C GLY A 538 11.15 -4.13 -2.07
N LEU A 539 11.73 -3.33 -1.17
CA LEU A 539 12.57 -3.81 -0.08
C LEU A 539 11.81 -3.78 1.25
N HIS A 540 11.93 -4.88 1.99
CA HIS A 540 11.36 -5.08 3.32
C HIS A 540 12.41 -5.69 4.25
N TRP A 541 12.39 -5.33 5.53
CA TRP A 541 13.25 -5.93 6.56
C TRP A 541 12.56 -5.93 7.93
N GLU A 542 13.12 -6.61 8.91
CA GLU A 542 12.65 -6.53 10.29
C GLU A 542 13.10 -5.18 10.89
N VAL A 543 12.12 -4.32 11.17
CA VAL A 543 12.31 -3.09 11.94
C VAL A 543 12.14 -3.39 13.41
N ASN A 544 12.90 -2.71 14.27
CA ASN A 544 12.74 -2.85 15.72
C ASN A 544 11.48 -2.08 16.16
N GLU A 545 10.31 -2.67 15.90
CA GLU A 545 9.04 -2.16 16.38
C GLU A 545 8.91 -2.44 17.88
N ASP A 546 8.86 -1.36 18.65
CA ASP A 546 8.31 -1.41 20.00
C ASP A 546 6.82 -1.83 19.88
N PRO A 547 6.31 -2.75 20.71
CA PRO A 547 4.87 -3.01 20.81
C PRO A 547 4.01 -1.75 20.97
N ASP A 548 4.55 -0.73 21.63
CA ASP A 548 3.89 0.57 21.84
C ASP A 548 4.23 1.60 20.72
N LYS A 549 4.99 1.17 19.70
CA LYS A 549 5.42 1.95 18.52
C LYS A 549 6.16 3.25 18.84
N GLU A 550 6.79 3.31 20.01
CA GLU A 550 7.60 4.47 20.42
C GLU A 550 9.04 4.36 19.90
N LEU A 551 9.64 5.51 19.58
CA LEU A 551 11.06 5.58 19.23
C LEU A 551 11.92 5.30 20.47
N ILE A 552 12.69 4.20 20.43
CA ILE A 552 13.71 3.86 21.43
C ILE A 552 15.00 4.63 21.10
N SER A 553 15.61 5.29 22.09
CA SER A 553 16.72 6.24 21.88
C SER A 553 17.95 5.67 21.17
N ILE A 554 18.21 4.38 21.35
CA ILE A 554 19.37 3.65 20.80
C ILE A 554 18.99 2.65 19.70
N ALA A 555 17.72 2.63 19.29
CA ALA A 555 17.28 1.76 18.21
C ALA A 555 17.54 2.41 16.84
N PRO A 556 17.76 1.60 15.79
CA PRO A 556 17.66 2.02 14.41
C PRO A 556 16.34 2.74 14.13
N VAL A 557 16.43 3.92 13.52
CA VAL A 557 15.27 4.72 13.08
C VAL A 557 15.43 5.22 11.64
N LEU A 558 16.66 5.15 11.14
CA LEU A 558 17.11 5.62 9.85
C LEU A 558 17.86 4.46 9.17
N TYR A 559 17.82 4.39 7.84
CA TYR A 559 18.45 3.29 7.10
C TYR A 559 19.16 3.80 5.84
N HIS A 560 20.41 3.39 5.65
CA HIS A 560 21.09 3.50 4.38
C HIS A 560 20.90 2.22 3.58
N ILE A 561 20.66 2.38 2.28
CA ILE A 561 20.44 1.34 1.30
C ILE A 561 21.50 1.48 0.22
N GLU A 562 22.18 0.38 -0.07
CA GLU A 562 23.11 0.27 -1.18
C GLU A 562 22.67 -0.85 -2.12
N ARG A 563 22.90 -0.62 -3.41
CA ARG A 563 22.63 -1.58 -4.48
C ARG A 563 23.92 -1.87 -5.23
N LYS A 564 24.10 -3.11 -5.63
CA LYS A 564 25.13 -3.49 -6.59
C LYS A 564 24.47 -4.20 -7.78
N PRO A 565 24.37 -3.53 -8.95
CA PRO A 565 23.95 -4.19 -10.18
C PRO A 565 24.90 -5.32 -10.56
N HIS A 566 24.40 -6.37 -11.22
CA HIS A 566 25.20 -7.49 -11.67
C HIS A 566 26.35 -7.03 -12.57
N GLY A 567 27.60 -7.28 -12.15
CA GLY A 567 28.80 -6.80 -12.85
C GLY A 567 29.08 -5.30 -12.70
N GLY A 568 28.24 -4.56 -11.97
CA GLY A 568 28.39 -3.13 -11.69
C GLY A 568 29.20 -2.82 -10.42
N THR A 569 29.35 -1.52 -10.16
CA THR A 569 29.88 -1.00 -8.90
C THR A 569 28.77 -0.87 -7.87
N LEU A 570 29.15 -0.87 -6.60
CA LEU A 570 28.24 -0.58 -5.51
C LEU A 570 27.82 0.89 -5.57
N GLU A 571 26.51 1.15 -5.45
CA GLU A 571 25.87 2.45 -5.51
C GLU A 571 25.07 2.68 -4.23
N SER A 572 25.16 3.88 -3.65
CA SER A 572 24.37 4.25 -2.49
C SER A 572 23.09 4.92 -2.95
N LEU A 573 21.94 4.28 -2.67
CA LEU A 573 20.63 4.76 -3.10
C LEU A 573 20.07 5.85 -2.17
N THR A 574 20.67 6.01 -1.00
CA THR A 574 20.21 6.91 0.08
C THR A 574 21.39 7.71 0.62
N GLN A 575 22.34 8.05 -0.25
CA GLN A 575 23.55 8.78 0.11
C GLN A 575 23.21 10.16 0.68
N ASP A 576 22.25 10.83 0.05
CA ASP A 576 21.89 12.21 0.37
C ASP A 576 20.98 12.30 1.60
N ALA A 577 20.14 11.28 1.81
CA ALA A 577 19.26 11.18 2.96
C ALA A 577 19.00 9.72 3.35
N PRO A 578 19.35 9.29 4.58
CA PRO A 578 18.92 7.99 5.08
C PRO A 578 17.40 7.94 5.18
N LEU A 579 16.84 6.78 4.84
CA LEU A 579 15.40 6.53 4.88
C LEU A 579 14.91 6.47 6.33
N VAL A 580 13.91 7.30 6.66
CA VAL A 580 13.21 7.23 7.95
C VAL A 580 12.19 6.09 7.90
N VAL A 581 12.33 5.12 8.82
CA VAL A 581 11.32 4.09 9.02
C VAL A 581 10.89 4.13 10.48
N SER A 582 9.70 4.70 10.73
CA SER A 582 9.14 4.87 12.08
C SER A 582 7.89 4.01 12.27
N PRO A 583 7.81 3.17 13.33
CA PRO A 583 6.65 2.33 13.64
C PRO A 583 5.31 3.06 13.70
N SER A 584 5.28 4.29 14.22
CA SER A 584 4.04 5.04 14.48
C SER A 584 3.39 5.60 13.20
N ILE A 585 4.19 5.89 12.17
CA ILE A 585 3.69 6.31 10.85
C ILE A 585 3.04 5.11 10.13
N ILE A 586 3.35 3.88 10.54
CA ILE A 586 2.96 2.67 9.82
C ILE A 586 1.45 2.39 9.92
N GLU A 587 0.82 2.75 11.03
CA GLU A 587 -0.59 2.41 11.33
C GLU A 587 -1.62 3.41 10.81
N ALA A 588 -1.27 4.69 10.72
CA ALA A 588 -2.18 5.72 10.21
C ALA A 588 -2.55 5.50 8.72
N THR A 589 -1.86 4.58 8.06
CA THR A 589 -2.03 4.26 6.64
C THR A 589 -2.17 2.75 6.41
N GLU A 590 -2.94 2.01 7.23
CA GLU A 590 -3.48 0.69 6.80
C GLU A 590 -4.43 0.90 5.60
N ARG A 591 -3.87 1.36 4.48
CA ARG A 591 -4.48 1.39 3.17
C ARG A 591 -4.38 -0.02 2.61
N ASP A 592 -5.40 -0.41 1.85
CA ASP A 592 -5.35 -1.65 1.08
C ASP A 592 -4.07 -1.69 0.25
N VAL A 593 -3.26 -2.72 0.47
CA VAL A 593 -2.05 -2.96 -0.32
C VAL A 593 -2.46 -3.08 -1.79
N PRO A 594 -1.86 -2.32 -2.72
CA PRO A 594 -2.25 -2.37 -4.13
C PRO A 594 -2.26 -3.80 -4.68
N ILE A 595 -3.20 -4.10 -5.57
CA ILE A 595 -3.31 -5.43 -6.19
C ILE A 595 -1.97 -5.78 -6.85
N GLY A 596 -1.41 -6.94 -6.47
CA GLY A 596 -0.11 -7.42 -6.98
C GLY A 596 1.10 -7.10 -6.10
N TRP A 597 0.95 -6.27 -5.07
CA TRP A 597 2.02 -6.02 -4.09
C TRP A 597 2.05 -7.11 -2.99
N PRO A 598 3.21 -7.40 -2.39
CA PRO A 598 3.29 -8.30 -1.25
C PRO A 598 2.47 -7.80 -0.06
N GLN A 599 1.83 -8.74 0.65
CA GLN A 599 1.03 -8.43 1.86
C GLN A 599 1.84 -7.72 2.96
N LYS A 600 3.16 -7.93 2.98
CA LYS A 600 4.06 -7.19 3.86
C LYS A 600 4.40 -5.84 3.22
N ARG A 601 4.32 -4.78 4.01
CA ARG A 601 4.71 -3.42 3.62
C ARG A 601 6.15 -3.38 3.10
N GLN A 602 6.35 -2.68 1.99
CA GLN A 602 7.66 -2.35 1.45
C GLN A 602 8.09 -1.00 2.03
N TYR A 603 9.28 -0.94 2.64
CA TYR A 603 9.79 0.30 3.26
C TYR A 603 10.51 1.18 2.27
N TYR A 604 11.05 0.58 1.21
CA TYR A 604 11.72 1.28 0.13
C TYR A 604 11.31 0.66 -1.19
N THR A 605 11.15 1.50 -2.22
CA THR A 605 10.89 1.03 -3.58
C THR A 605 11.88 1.66 -4.54
N GLU A 606 12.37 0.88 -5.49
CA GLU A 606 13.30 1.33 -6.51
C GLU A 606 12.82 0.93 -7.90
N GLY A 607 12.85 1.86 -8.86
CA GLY A 607 12.67 1.51 -10.27
C GLY A 607 13.84 0.68 -10.81
N ILE A 608 13.57 -0.52 -11.31
CA ILE A 608 14.60 -1.43 -11.83
C ILE A 608 14.44 -1.64 -13.35
N SER A 609 15.56 -1.79 -14.05
CA SER A 609 15.57 -2.27 -15.43
C SER A 609 15.63 -3.79 -15.49
N LEU A 610 14.91 -4.36 -16.47
CA LEU A 610 14.80 -5.80 -16.79
C LEU A 610 16.12 -6.59 -16.81
N GLU A 611 17.24 -5.92 -17.08
CA GLU A 611 18.50 -6.58 -17.44
C GLU A 611 19.45 -6.86 -16.26
N THR A 612 19.08 -6.50 -15.03
CA THR A 612 20.03 -6.55 -13.91
C THR A 612 19.50 -7.35 -12.72
N GLN A 613 20.16 -8.47 -12.42
CA GLN A 613 20.22 -8.99 -11.06
C GLN A 613 20.85 -7.91 -10.18
N ASN A 614 20.23 -7.62 -9.03
CA ASN A 614 20.70 -6.57 -8.13
C ASN A 614 20.91 -7.17 -6.74
N ASP A 615 22.05 -6.87 -6.14
CA ASP A 615 22.32 -7.20 -4.75
C ASP A 615 22.02 -5.98 -3.87
N TYR A 616 21.13 -6.12 -2.90
CA TYR A 616 20.80 -5.05 -1.96
C TYR A 616 21.42 -5.29 -0.60
N ARG A 617 21.91 -4.25 0.05
CA ARG A 617 22.29 -4.32 1.47
C ARG A 617 21.88 -3.06 2.19
N ILE A 618 21.59 -3.19 3.48
CA ILE A 618 21.12 -2.08 4.30
C ILE A 618 21.96 -1.91 5.57
N ALA A 619 22.15 -0.68 6.00
CA ALA A 619 22.74 -0.33 7.29
C ALA A 619 21.75 0.51 8.08
N ALA A 620 21.64 0.25 9.38
CA ALA A 620 20.85 1.04 10.30
C ALA A 620 21.61 2.27 10.78
N LEU A 621 20.87 3.33 11.10
CA LEU A 621 21.32 4.51 11.84
C LEU A 621 20.36 4.79 13.00
N ASP A 622 20.91 5.15 14.15
CA ASP A 622 20.13 5.58 15.31
C ASP A 622 20.03 7.12 15.40
N LEU A 623 19.33 7.61 16.43
CA LEU A 623 19.11 9.03 16.66
C LEU A 623 20.38 9.82 17.02
N PHE A 624 21.49 9.14 17.29
CA PHE A 624 22.79 9.77 17.58
C PHE A 624 23.73 9.76 16.38
N GLY A 625 23.33 9.10 15.29
CA GLY A 625 24.11 8.98 14.05
C GLY A 625 25.07 7.80 14.04
N ARG A 626 24.95 6.86 15.00
CA ARG A 626 25.73 5.62 14.95
C ARG A 626 25.23 4.78 13.79
N GLN A 627 26.13 4.25 13.00
CA GLN A 627 25.79 3.39 11.85
C GLN A 627 26.15 1.94 12.17
N SER A 628 25.24 1.00 11.85
CA SER A 628 25.56 -0.43 11.89
C SER A 628 26.48 -0.81 10.72
N ALA A 629 27.08 -2.00 10.77
CA ALA A 629 27.57 -2.61 9.54
C ALA A 629 26.40 -2.84 8.57
N PHE A 630 26.70 -2.90 7.27
CA PHE A 630 25.73 -3.33 6.26
C PHE A 630 25.38 -4.80 6.43
N THR A 631 24.15 -5.19 6.09
CA THR A 631 23.75 -6.59 5.96
C THR A 631 24.60 -7.32 4.92
N GLU A 632 24.60 -8.65 4.98
CA GLU A 632 24.98 -9.43 3.81
C GLU A 632 24.06 -9.03 2.63
N PRO A 633 24.58 -9.03 1.39
CA PRO A 633 23.77 -8.66 0.25
C PRO A 633 22.65 -9.68 0.01
N GLU A 634 21.42 -9.20 -0.12
CA GLU A 634 20.29 -9.98 -0.59
C GLU A 634 20.26 -9.90 -2.12
N THR A 635 20.58 -11.02 -2.77
CA THR A 635 20.57 -11.11 -4.23
C THR A 635 19.15 -11.26 -4.73
N TYR A 636 18.75 -10.32 -5.57
CA TYR A 636 17.44 -10.29 -6.18
C TYR A 636 17.54 -10.55 -7.68
N GLU A 637 16.99 -11.69 -8.12
CA GLU A 637 16.80 -12.00 -9.53
C GLU A 637 15.37 -11.66 -9.94
N VAL A 638 15.24 -10.80 -10.95
CA VAL A 638 13.96 -10.41 -11.54
C VAL A 638 13.37 -11.62 -12.27
N ASN A 639 12.56 -12.41 -11.58
CA ASN A 639 11.73 -13.42 -12.22
C ASN A 639 10.48 -12.74 -12.76
N LEU A 640 10.54 -12.33 -14.03
CA LEU A 640 9.41 -11.70 -14.69
C LEU A 640 8.20 -12.62 -14.66
N PRO A 641 7.02 -12.12 -14.25
CA PRO A 641 5.79 -12.87 -14.39
C PRO A 641 5.54 -13.11 -15.88
N LYS A 642 4.98 -14.28 -16.21
CA LYS A 642 4.55 -14.55 -17.59
C LYS A 642 3.55 -13.46 -18.00
N PRO A 643 3.66 -12.90 -19.22
CA PRO A 643 2.76 -11.84 -19.65
C PRO A 643 1.31 -12.36 -19.66
N PRO A 644 0.32 -11.50 -19.32
CA PRO A 644 -1.09 -11.88 -19.32
C PRO A 644 -1.58 -12.13 -20.75
N HIS A 645 -2.66 -12.91 -20.93
CA HIS A 645 -3.25 -13.11 -22.25
C HIS A 645 -4.08 -11.87 -22.67
N PRO A 646 -4.23 -11.59 -23.97
CA PRO A 646 -5.09 -10.52 -24.45
C PRO A 646 -6.57 -10.79 -24.15
N THR A 647 -7.35 -9.71 -24.05
CA THR A 647 -8.80 -9.79 -23.82
C THR A 647 -9.59 -9.69 -25.12
N ASP A 648 -10.89 -9.97 -25.05
CA ASP A 648 -11.84 -9.81 -26.15
C ASP A 648 -11.45 -10.51 -27.47
N VAL A 649 -10.80 -11.67 -27.36
CA VAL A 649 -10.41 -12.47 -28.51
C VAL A 649 -11.66 -12.95 -29.27
N LYS A 650 -11.83 -12.44 -30.49
CA LYS A 650 -12.93 -12.73 -31.40
C LYS A 650 -12.37 -13.23 -32.72
N ALA A 651 -12.88 -14.34 -33.22
CA ALA A 651 -12.51 -14.85 -34.52
C ALA A 651 -13.74 -15.07 -35.40
N LYS A 652 -13.58 -14.86 -36.71
CA LYS A 652 -14.63 -15.10 -37.71
C LYS A 652 -14.02 -15.65 -39.00
N PHE A 653 -14.67 -16.66 -39.58
CA PHE A 653 -14.32 -17.11 -40.93
C PHE A 653 -14.97 -16.19 -41.97
N LEU A 654 -14.17 -15.73 -42.92
CA LEU A 654 -14.53 -14.84 -44.00
C LEU A 654 -14.51 -15.64 -45.31
N ASP A 655 -15.69 -15.92 -45.84
CA ASP A 655 -15.87 -16.71 -47.06
C ASP A 655 -16.04 -15.78 -48.28
N TYR A 656 -15.00 -15.72 -49.11
CA TYR A 656 -15.00 -14.93 -50.34
C TYR A 656 -16.03 -15.42 -51.36
N SER A 657 -16.45 -16.69 -51.30
CA SER A 657 -17.48 -17.21 -52.21
C SER A 657 -18.86 -16.56 -52.01
N THR A 658 -19.05 -15.86 -50.88
CA THR A 658 -20.24 -15.06 -50.62
C THR A 658 -20.26 -13.73 -51.36
N TYR A 659 -19.13 -13.30 -51.95
CA TYR A 659 -19.05 -12.08 -52.75
C TYR A 659 -19.67 -12.29 -54.13
N ASP A 660 -20.61 -11.41 -54.50
CA ASP A 660 -21.13 -11.31 -55.85
C ASP A 660 -20.43 -10.14 -56.58
N PRO A 661 -19.50 -10.41 -57.52
CA PRO A 661 -18.78 -9.36 -58.23
C PRO A 661 -19.67 -8.59 -59.22
N ILE A 662 -20.86 -9.10 -59.57
CA ILE A 662 -21.79 -8.43 -60.48
C ILE A 662 -22.59 -7.37 -59.73
N GLU A 663 -23.08 -7.72 -58.54
CA GLU A 663 -23.85 -6.80 -57.69
C GLU A 663 -22.97 -5.95 -56.77
N ASP A 664 -21.68 -6.27 -56.66
CA ASP A 664 -20.71 -5.72 -55.70
C ASP A 664 -21.17 -5.81 -54.24
N THR A 665 -21.91 -6.88 -53.92
CA THR A 665 -22.45 -7.14 -52.58
C THR A 665 -21.98 -8.48 -52.04
N PHE A 666 -21.94 -8.60 -50.70
CA PHE A 666 -21.74 -9.88 -50.02
C PHE A 666 -23.10 -10.46 -49.63
N LYS A 667 -23.30 -11.75 -49.89
CA LYS A 667 -24.51 -12.47 -49.46
C LYS A 667 -24.60 -12.56 -47.93
N ASP A 668 -23.46 -12.61 -47.24
CA ASP A 668 -23.40 -12.52 -45.79
C ASP A 668 -23.38 -11.05 -45.34
N SER A 669 -24.55 -10.55 -44.91
CA SER A 669 -24.70 -9.19 -44.40
C SER A 669 -24.05 -8.95 -43.03
N THR A 670 -23.52 -10.00 -42.38
CA THR A 670 -22.84 -9.89 -41.08
C THR A 670 -21.36 -9.54 -41.22
N ILE A 671 -20.81 -9.55 -42.44
CA ILE A 671 -19.43 -9.12 -42.70
C ILE A 671 -19.39 -7.59 -42.64
N ASN A 672 -18.58 -7.02 -41.75
CA ASN A 672 -18.44 -5.56 -41.62
C ASN A 672 -17.69 -4.96 -42.83
N ILE A 673 -17.78 -3.64 -43.01
CA ILE A 673 -17.21 -2.94 -44.17
C ILE A 673 -15.69 -3.15 -44.29
N THR A 674 -14.96 -3.19 -43.18
CA THR A 674 -13.51 -3.42 -43.16
C THR A 674 -13.15 -4.80 -43.72
N ASP A 675 -13.86 -5.84 -43.28
CA ASP A 675 -13.68 -7.22 -43.74
C ASP A 675 -14.11 -7.39 -45.20
N GLN A 676 -15.19 -6.72 -45.62
CA GLN A 676 -15.63 -6.69 -47.02
C GLN A 676 -14.54 -6.10 -47.93
N ASN A 677 -13.95 -4.98 -47.54
CA ASN A 677 -12.88 -4.33 -48.31
C ASN A 677 -11.63 -5.21 -48.40
N TRP A 678 -11.28 -5.86 -47.29
CA TRP A 678 -10.16 -6.80 -47.26
C TRP A 678 -10.40 -7.98 -48.22
N LEU A 679 -11.59 -8.59 -48.16
CA LEU A 679 -12.00 -9.70 -49.02
C LEU A 679 -11.96 -9.31 -50.50
N LYS A 680 -12.54 -8.15 -50.87
CA LYS A 680 -12.52 -7.63 -52.25
C LYS A 680 -11.11 -7.43 -52.78
N THR A 681 -10.22 -6.90 -51.93
CA THR A 681 -8.84 -6.59 -52.30
C THR A 681 -8.01 -7.85 -52.53
N ASN A 682 -8.19 -8.86 -51.68
CA ASN A 682 -7.33 -10.05 -51.68
C ASN A 682 -7.89 -11.22 -52.51
N GLY A 683 -9.21 -11.27 -52.74
CA GLY A 683 -9.85 -12.28 -53.57
C GLY A 683 -9.78 -13.71 -53.02
N LYS A 684 -9.69 -13.86 -51.69
CA LYS A 684 -9.41 -15.12 -51.00
C LYS A 684 -10.20 -15.23 -49.69
N ASN A 685 -10.38 -16.46 -49.21
CA ASN A 685 -10.93 -16.73 -47.88
C ASN A 685 -9.91 -16.36 -46.79
N ALA A 686 -10.40 -16.00 -45.61
CA ALA A 686 -9.55 -15.71 -44.45
C ALA A 686 -10.22 -16.06 -43.13
N ILE A 687 -9.43 -16.25 -42.07
CA ILE A 687 -9.92 -16.10 -40.70
C ILE A 687 -9.49 -14.71 -40.23
N VAL A 688 -10.45 -13.88 -39.82
CA VAL A 688 -10.15 -12.62 -39.14
C VAL A 688 -10.16 -12.86 -37.64
N VAL A 689 -9.09 -12.43 -36.96
CA VAL A 689 -8.92 -12.52 -35.52
C VAL A 689 -8.73 -11.11 -34.97
N ARG A 690 -9.49 -10.78 -33.92
CA ARG A 690 -9.46 -9.49 -33.23
C ARG A 690 -9.24 -9.71 -31.75
N TRP A 691 -8.51 -8.82 -31.08
CA TRP A 691 -8.32 -8.83 -29.64
C TRP A 691 -7.98 -7.43 -29.13
N THR A 692 -8.08 -7.24 -27.83
CA THR A 692 -7.76 -5.97 -27.17
C THR A 692 -6.56 -6.15 -26.24
N TRP A 693 -5.66 -5.15 -26.24
CA TRP A 693 -4.53 -5.06 -25.31
C TRP A 693 -4.59 -3.71 -24.59
N SER A 694 -5.47 -3.63 -23.59
CA SER A 694 -5.78 -2.39 -22.87
C SER A 694 -4.57 -1.79 -22.17
N GLU A 695 -4.63 -0.49 -21.86
CA GLU A 695 -3.61 0.22 -21.08
C GLU A 695 -3.19 -0.54 -19.80
N ASN A 696 -4.14 -1.10 -19.05
CA ASN A 696 -3.85 -1.90 -17.86
C ASN A 696 -2.98 -3.15 -18.17
N LEU A 697 -3.22 -3.83 -19.29
CA LEU A 697 -2.39 -4.97 -19.71
C LEU A 697 -1.01 -4.51 -20.21
N GLN A 698 -0.95 -3.34 -20.85
CA GLN A 698 0.30 -2.70 -21.24
C GLN A 698 1.15 -2.33 -20.03
N LEU A 699 0.54 -1.82 -18.95
CA LEU A 699 1.23 -1.53 -17.70
C LEU A 699 1.68 -2.81 -16.98
N GLN A 700 0.89 -3.89 -17.05
CA GLN A 700 1.25 -5.17 -16.43
C GLN A 700 2.40 -5.89 -17.16
N ALA A 701 2.48 -5.77 -18.48
CA ALA A 701 3.53 -6.39 -19.30
C ALA A 701 3.94 -5.47 -20.46
N PRO A 702 4.68 -4.39 -20.14
CA PRO A 702 5.08 -3.37 -21.12
C PRO A 702 6.11 -3.89 -22.13
N ASP A 703 6.79 -4.98 -21.79
CA ASP A 703 7.76 -5.70 -22.61
C ASP A 703 7.11 -6.64 -23.65
N VAL A 704 5.77 -6.74 -23.70
CA VAL A 704 5.08 -7.51 -24.75
C VAL A 704 5.27 -6.82 -26.09
N ASP A 705 6.06 -7.45 -26.94
CA ASP A 705 6.45 -6.96 -28.26
C ASP A 705 5.69 -7.65 -29.40
N SER A 706 5.06 -8.79 -29.11
CA SER A 706 4.39 -9.60 -30.12
C SER A 706 3.26 -10.45 -29.54
N PHE A 707 2.33 -10.83 -30.42
CA PHE A 707 1.24 -11.75 -30.10
C PHE A 707 1.32 -12.99 -30.99
N ARG A 708 0.87 -14.13 -30.48
CA ARG A 708 0.77 -15.37 -31.25
C ARG A 708 -0.67 -15.83 -31.28
N VAL A 709 -1.17 -15.98 -32.49
CA VAL A 709 -2.49 -16.56 -32.75
C VAL A 709 -2.32 -18.06 -32.92
N HIS A 710 -3.06 -18.82 -32.14
CA HIS A 710 -3.11 -20.27 -32.16
C HIS A 710 -4.41 -20.72 -32.80
N TYR A 711 -4.35 -21.74 -33.66
CA TYR A 711 -5.52 -22.34 -34.29
C TYR A 711 -5.53 -23.84 -34.04
N GLN A 712 -6.73 -24.35 -33.78
CA GLN A 712 -7.03 -25.78 -33.63
C GLN A 712 -8.31 -26.10 -34.42
N SER A 713 -8.26 -27.11 -35.27
CA SER A 713 -9.44 -27.62 -35.96
C SER A 713 -10.37 -28.39 -35.00
N GLY A 714 -11.69 -28.24 -35.17
CA GLY A 714 -12.71 -28.93 -34.38
C GLY A 714 -13.21 -28.16 -33.15
N TRP A 715 -13.71 -28.91 -32.16
CA TRP A 715 -14.13 -28.40 -30.86
C TRP A 715 -13.07 -28.72 -29.82
N LEU A 716 -12.80 -27.77 -28.91
CA LEU A 716 -11.90 -28.01 -27.79
C LEU A 716 -12.40 -29.17 -26.94
N ASN A 717 -11.50 -30.12 -26.67
CA ASN A 717 -11.74 -31.30 -25.80
C ASN A 717 -13.02 -32.08 -26.15
N THR A 718 -13.41 -32.08 -27.43
CA THR A 718 -14.60 -32.80 -27.90
C THR A 718 -14.26 -33.72 -29.06
N TYR A 719 -14.45 -35.02 -28.87
CA TYR A 719 -14.25 -36.03 -29.91
C TYR A 719 -15.57 -36.32 -30.60
N THR A 720 -15.62 -36.18 -31.93
CA THR A 720 -16.84 -36.50 -32.69
C THR A 720 -16.74 -37.86 -33.37
N GLY A 721 -17.87 -38.52 -33.57
CA GLY A 721 -17.92 -39.82 -34.22
C GLY A 721 -19.33 -40.27 -34.59
N THR A 722 -19.47 -41.54 -34.96
CA THR A 722 -20.75 -42.21 -35.21
C THR A 722 -20.86 -43.50 -34.42
N ILE A 723 -22.05 -43.80 -33.92
CA ILE A 723 -22.33 -45.09 -33.26
C ILE A 723 -22.49 -46.16 -34.35
N THR A 724 -21.64 -47.19 -34.34
CA THR A 724 -21.56 -48.20 -35.42
C THR A 724 -22.38 -49.45 -35.15
N THR A 725 -22.72 -49.72 -33.88
CA THR A 725 -23.56 -50.86 -33.48
C THR A 725 -24.87 -50.41 -32.85
N LEU A 726 -25.90 -51.26 -32.88
CA LEU A 726 -27.09 -51.03 -32.08
C LEU A 726 -26.72 -51.09 -30.59
N PRO A 727 -27.17 -50.15 -29.74
CA PRO A 727 -26.92 -50.25 -28.30
C PRO A 727 -27.61 -51.48 -27.73
N VAL A 728 -26.89 -52.17 -26.85
CA VAL A 728 -27.37 -53.34 -26.12
C VAL A 728 -27.48 -52.96 -24.65
N GLU A 729 -28.63 -53.21 -24.02
CA GLU A 729 -28.78 -53.06 -22.57
C GLU A 729 -27.97 -54.11 -21.83
N ASP A 730 -27.29 -53.70 -20.76
CA ASP A 730 -26.49 -54.56 -19.90
C ASP A 730 -26.44 -53.99 -18.47
N THR A 731 -25.80 -54.69 -17.53
CA THR A 731 -25.52 -54.20 -16.18
C THR A 731 -24.03 -54.26 -15.86
N ILE A 732 -23.57 -53.34 -15.01
CA ILE A 732 -22.20 -53.33 -14.47
C ILE A 732 -22.23 -53.18 -12.95
N THR A 733 -21.39 -53.93 -12.24
CA THR A 733 -21.29 -53.81 -10.79
C THR A 733 -20.58 -52.51 -10.41
N LYS A 734 -21.19 -51.69 -9.54
CA LYS A 734 -20.69 -50.37 -9.13
C LYS A 734 -19.24 -50.39 -8.64
N SER A 735 -18.84 -51.44 -7.92
CA SER A 735 -17.47 -51.60 -7.41
C SER A 735 -16.42 -51.77 -8.51
N SER A 736 -16.81 -52.23 -9.71
CA SER A 736 -15.87 -52.38 -10.83
C SER A 736 -15.48 -51.04 -11.47
N LEU A 737 -16.23 -49.97 -11.22
CA LEU A 737 -15.94 -48.63 -11.73
C LEU A 737 -14.84 -47.91 -10.93
N ASN A 738 -14.44 -48.41 -9.75
CA ASN A 738 -13.42 -47.81 -8.89
C ASN A 738 -13.60 -46.28 -8.71
N LEU A 739 -14.81 -45.84 -8.37
CA LEU A 739 -15.14 -44.42 -8.17
C LEU A 739 -14.61 -43.93 -6.81
N SER A 740 -13.92 -42.79 -6.81
CA SER A 740 -13.53 -42.05 -5.61
C SER A 740 -14.74 -41.41 -4.92
N ALA A 741 -14.54 -40.96 -3.67
CA ALA A 741 -15.58 -40.26 -2.92
C ALA A 741 -16.02 -38.96 -3.62
N ASP A 742 -15.07 -38.24 -4.23
CA ASP A 742 -15.35 -36.99 -4.94
C ASP A 742 -16.12 -37.21 -6.25
N GLU A 743 -15.79 -38.28 -7.00
CA GLU A 743 -16.55 -38.67 -8.19
C GLU A 743 -17.99 -39.07 -7.84
N LEU A 744 -18.19 -39.81 -6.76
CA LEU A 744 -19.53 -40.19 -6.28
C LEU A 744 -20.36 -38.96 -5.87
N ALA A 745 -19.74 -37.98 -5.22
CA ALA A 745 -20.39 -36.73 -4.85
C ALA A 745 -20.77 -35.87 -6.07
N LYS A 746 -19.95 -35.88 -7.14
CA LYS A 746 -20.17 -35.11 -8.36
C LYS A 746 -21.35 -35.63 -9.19
N TYR A 747 -21.63 -36.94 -9.15
CA TYR A 747 -22.70 -37.57 -9.92
C TYR A 747 -23.71 -38.27 -9.00
N ALA A 748 -24.64 -37.51 -8.43
CA ALA A 748 -25.66 -38.02 -7.51
C ALA A 748 -26.48 -39.22 -8.04
N ILE A 749 -26.62 -39.37 -9.36
CA ILE A 749 -27.26 -40.52 -9.99
C ILE A 749 -26.50 -41.85 -9.78
N LEU A 750 -25.20 -41.77 -9.48
CA LEU A 750 -24.35 -42.90 -9.12
C LEU A 750 -24.34 -43.14 -7.60
N ASP A 751 -24.84 -42.22 -6.78
CA ASP A 751 -24.99 -42.36 -5.33
C ASP A 751 -26.29 -43.10 -4.95
N THR A 752 -26.58 -44.18 -5.66
CA THR A 752 -27.68 -45.08 -5.31
C THR A 752 -27.16 -46.22 -4.45
N SER A 753 -28.04 -46.78 -3.60
CA SER A 753 -27.77 -47.99 -2.81
C SER A 753 -27.72 -49.27 -3.66
N ALA A 754 -27.93 -49.16 -4.97
CA ALA A 754 -27.89 -50.30 -5.89
C ALA A 754 -26.43 -50.76 -6.09
N THR A 755 -26.23 -52.07 -6.06
CA THR A 755 -24.91 -52.69 -6.33
C THR A 755 -24.61 -52.80 -7.82
N ASP A 756 -25.65 -52.87 -8.65
CA ASP A 756 -25.55 -52.96 -10.10
C ASP A 756 -26.16 -51.71 -10.75
N ILE A 757 -25.53 -51.25 -11.84
CA ILE A 757 -25.90 -50.06 -12.60
C ILE A 757 -26.31 -50.51 -14.00
N GLU A 758 -27.50 -50.10 -14.47
CA GLU A 758 -27.94 -50.37 -15.83
C GLU A 758 -27.20 -49.47 -16.84
N ILE A 759 -26.75 -50.05 -17.94
CA ILE A 759 -25.95 -49.39 -18.97
C ILE A 759 -26.40 -49.76 -20.39
N HIS A 760 -26.02 -48.92 -21.35
CA HIS A 760 -26.01 -49.22 -22.78
C HIS A 760 -24.58 -49.48 -23.26
N LYS A 761 -24.35 -50.61 -23.94
CA LYS A 761 -23.09 -50.96 -24.60
C LYS A 761 -23.19 -50.77 -26.11
N PHE A 762 -22.25 -50.04 -26.69
CA PHE A 762 -22.17 -49.86 -28.15
C PHE A 762 -20.74 -49.55 -28.61
N GLU A 763 -20.46 -49.79 -29.88
CA GLU A 763 -19.21 -49.41 -30.53
C GLU A 763 -19.36 -48.08 -31.25
N ILE A 764 -18.28 -47.30 -31.25
CA ILE A 764 -18.19 -46.02 -31.94
C ILE A 764 -17.08 -46.06 -33.00
N ALA A 765 -17.19 -45.18 -33.99
CA ALA A 765 -16.08 -44.80 -34.85
C ALA A 765 -15.86 -43.30 -34.71
N LEU A 766 -14.64 -42.88 -34.36
CA LEU A 766 -14.27 -41.47 -34.26
C LEU A 766 -13.97 -40.91 -35.65
N ASN A 767 -14.40 -39.66 -35.89
CA ASN A 767 -14.14 -38.94 -37.14
C ASN A 767 -12.70 -38.40 -37.21
N GLN A 768 -12.05 -38.24 -36.05
CA GLN A 768 -10.70 -37.74 -35.93
C GLN A 768 -9.77 -38.87 -35.47
N ALA A 769 -8.56 -38.90 -36.01
CA ALA A 769 -7.51 -39.76 -35.48
C ALA A 769 -7.15 -39.28 -34.07
N LEU A 770 -6.98 -40.21 -33.13
CA LEU A 770 -6.46 -39.87 -31.81
C LEU A 770 -5.04 -39.28 -31.96
N PRO A 771 -4.62 -38.38 -31.05
CA PRO A 771 -3.28 -37.82 -31.09
C PRO A 771 -2.23 -38.92 -31.24
N SER A 772 -1.34 -38.79 -32.23
CA SER A 772 -0.40 -39.86 -32.64
C SER A 772 0.55 -40.33 -31.54
N GLN A 773 0.62 -39.62 -30.41
CA GLN A 773 1.41 -39.98 -29.23
C GLN A 773 0.73 -41.03 -28.34
N VAL A 774 -0.57 -41.26 -28.53
CA VAL A 774 -1.34 -42.27 -27.80
C VAL A 774 -1.58 -43.43 -28.76
N GLY A 775 -1.17 -44.65 -28.40
CA GLY A 775 -1.35 -45.84 -29.22
C GLY A 775 -2.82 -46.25 -29.41
N ALA A 776 -3.16 -47.50 -29.09
CA ALA A 776 -4.57 -47.88 -28.97
C ALA A 776 -5.23 -47.03 -27.85
N LEU A 777 -6.50 -46.63 -28.05
CA LEU A 777 -7.25 -45.90 -27.04
C LEU A 777 -7.22 -46.69 -25.70
N PRO A 778 -6.67 -46.12 -24.62
CA PRO A 778 -6.63 -46.76 -23.32
C PRO A 778 -8.02 -47.18 -22.86
N ASP A 779 -8.07 -48.24 -22.06
CA ASP A 779 -9.25 -48.53 -21.27
C ASP A 779 -9.54 -47.32 -20.37
N ASP A 780 -10.81 -46.94 -20.24
CA ASP A 780 -11.28 -45.77 -19.50
C ASP A 780 -10.88 -44.37 -20.04
N ALA A 781 -10.33 -44.29 -21.26
CA ALA A 781 -10.06 -43.02 -21.94
C ALA A 781 -11.23 -42.02 -22.01
N PHE A 782 -12.48 -42.46 -21.95
CA PHE A 782 -13.67 -41.60 -21.93
C PHE A 782 -14.49 -41.76 -20.65
N ARG A 783 -13.90 -42.32 -19.60
CA ARG A 783 -14.58 -42.49 -18.30
C ARG A 783 -15.06 -41.14 -17.78
N LEU A 784 -16.32 -41.11 -17.34
CA LEU A 784 -17.06 -39.96 -16.82
C LEU A 784 -17.18 -38.76 -17.79
N CYS A 785 -16.91 -38.98 -19.07
CA CYS A 785 -17.15 -38.01 -20.13
C CYS A 785 -18.62 -38.03 -20.56
N TRP A 786 -19.09 -36.91 -21.13
CA TRP A 786 -20.46 -36.80 -21.63
C TRP A 786 -20.48 -37.01 -23.14
N LEU A 787 -21.24 -38.01 -23.59
CA LEU A 787 -21.58 -38.21 -25.00
C LEU A 787 -22.89 -37.49 -25.31
N THR A 788 -22.86 -36.61 -26.29
CA THR A 788 -24.00 -35.82 -26.76
C THR A 788 -24.39 -36.26 -28.16
N GLN A 789 -25.69 -36.46 -28.40
CA GLN A 789 -26.24 -36.83 -29.70
C GLN A 789 -27.60 -36.14 -29.89
N GLY A 790 -27.63 -35.10 -30.72
CA GLY A 790 -28.80 -34.20 -30.79
C GLY A 790 -29.03 -33.52 -29.44
N ASN A 791 -30.27 -33.60 -28.93
CA ASN A 791 -30.63 -33.06 -27.61
C ASN A 791 -30.42 -34.05 -26.46
N HIS A 792 -29.85 -35.23 -26.73
CA HIS A 792 -29.65 -36.29 -25.75
C HIS A 792 -28.21 -36.30 -25.25
N SER A 793 -28.03 -36.56 -23.96
CA SER A 793 -26.72 -36.64 -23.30
C SER A 793 -26.61 -37.93 -22.49
N PHE A 794 -25.48 -38.61 -22.60
CA PHE A 794 -25.22 -39.90 -21.99
C PHE A 794 -23.89 -39.83 -21.22
N LEU A 795 -23.89 -40.21 -19.95
CA LEU A 795 -22.68 -40.28 -19.15
C LEU A 795 -21.94 -41.58 -19.45
N ILE A 796 -20.72 -41.50 -19.97
CA ILE A 796 -19.87 -42.68 -20.20
C ILE A 796 -19.30 -43.12 -18.85
N LEU A 797 -19.51 -44.37 -18.46
CA LEU A 797 -18.98 -44.90 -17.20
C LEU A 797 -17.58 -45.50 -17.37
N THR A 798 -17.29 -46.03 -18.56
CA THR A 798 -16.01 -46.69 -18.89
C THR A 798 -16.02 -47.07 -20.38
N ASN A 799 -14.85 -47.41 -20.93
CA ASN A 799 -14.68 -47.90 -22.29
C ASN A 799 -13.57 -48.95 -22.38
N THR A 800 -13.66 -49.82 -23.39
CA THR A 800 -12.59 -50.75 -23.79
C THR A 800 -12.28 -50.54 -25.27
N GLY A 801 -11.22 -49.80 -25.57
CA GLY A 801 -11.01 -49.26 -26.91
C GLY A 801 -12.23 -48.44 -27.38
N LEU A 802 -12.71 -48.68 -28.60
CA LEU A 802 -13.88 -48.00 -29.18
C LEU A 802 -15.25 -48.52 -28.70
N ARG A 803 -15.30 -49.37 -27.67
CA ARG A 803 -16.54 -49.83 -27.04
C ARG A 803 -16.86 -48.98 -25.83
N LEU A 804 -17.98 -48.27 -25.85
CA LEU A 804 -18.41 -47.41 -24.74
C LEU A 804 -19.52 -48.08 -23.93
N TRP A 805 -19.48 -47.90 -22.62
CA TRP A 805 -20.55 -48.27 -21.70
C TRP A 805 -21.11 -46.99 -21.08
N ALA A 806 -22.30 -46.58 -21.53
CA ALA A 806 -22.96 -45.37 -21.06
C ALA A 806 -24.06 -45.70 -20.06
N LEU A 807 -24.27 -44.84 -19.07
CA LEU A 807 -25.36 -44.96 -18.11
C LEU A 807 -26.71 -45.00 -18.82
N LYS A 808 -27.54 -46.00 -18.49
CA LYS A 808 -28.90 -46.08 -19.03
C LYS A 808 -29.77 -45.01 -18.37
N VAL A 809 -30.22 -44.09 -19.20
CA VAL A 809 -31.25 -43.08 -18.88
C VAL A 809 -32.50 -43.40 -19.71
N ASN A 810 -33.53 -42.56 -19.67
CA ASN A 810 -34.78 -42.82 -20.40
C ASN A 810 -34.60 -42.87 -21.94
N ASP A 811 -33.50 -42.31 -22.46
CA ASP A 811 -33.20 -42.26 -23.87
C ASP A 811 -32.18 -43.33 -24.28
N VAL A 812 -32.22 -43.75 -25.55
CA VAL A 812 -31.32 -44.76 -26.13
C VAL A 812 -30.47 -44.11 -27.24
N PRO A 813 -29.13 -44.29 -27.23
CA PRO A 813 -28.29 -43.80 -28.30
C PRO A 813 -28.69 -44.39 -29.67
N LEU A 814 -28.72 -43.58 -30.73
CA LEU A 814 -29.14 -44.02 -32.05
C LEU A 814 -27.93 -44.39 -32.92
N LYS A 815 -28.00 -45.58 -33.53
CA LYS A 815 -27.01 -46.06 -34.50
C LYS A 815 -26.98 -45.13 -35.73
N ASP A 816 -25.79 -44.98 -36.33
CA ASP A 816 -25.50 -44.22 -37.55
C ASP A 816 -25.70 -42.70 -37.44
N LEU A 817 -26.06 -42.21 -36.25
CA LEU A 817 -26.19 -40.79 -35.94
C LEU A 817 -24.89 -40.26 -35.30
N GLY A 818 -24.52 -39.02 -35.64
CA GLY A 818 -23.29 -38.40 -35.13
C GLY A 818 -23.39 -38.08 -33.64
N PHE A 819 -22.26 -38.11 -32.93
CA PHE A 819 -22.16 -37.71 -31.53
C PHE A 819 -20.94 -36.80 -31.29
N GLY A 820 -20.91 -36.13 -30.13
CA GLY A 820 -19.72 -35.49 -29.56
C GLY A 820 -19.46 -35.95 -28.12
N ILE A 821 -18.23 -36.35 -27.79
CA ILE A 821 -17.80 -36.72 -26.44
C ILE A 821 -16.98 -35.57 -25.87
N ALA A 822 -17.51 -34.89 -24.85
CA ALA A 822 -16.79 -33.85 -24.12
C ALA A 822 -15.91 -34.46 -23.03
N VAL A 823 -14.61 -34.22 -23.11
CA VAL A 823 -13.58 -34.76 -22.19
C VAL A 823 -13.31 -33.77 -21.06
N THR A 824 -13.15 -34.28 -19.84
CA THR A 824 -12.99 -33.47 -18.63
C THR A 824 -11.51 -33.27 -18.25
N PRO A 825 -11.14 -32.22 -17.48
CA PRO A 825 -9.74 -31.91 -17.13
C PRO A 825 -8.97 -33.00 -16.42
N GLU A 826 -9.66 -33.93 -15.77
CA GLU A 826 -9.05 -35.05 -15.03
C GLU A 826 -8.57 -36.18 -15.96
N ASN A 827 -8.85 -36.07 -17.26
CA ASN A 827 -8.56 -37.09 -18.24
C ASN A 827 -7.27 -36.77 -19.01
N ASP A 828 -6.41 -37.78 -19.23
CA ASP A 828 -5.13 -37.62 -19.95
C ASP A 828 -5.30 -37.12 -21.40
N PHE A 829 -6.51 -37.22 -21.97
CA PHE A 829 -6.87 -36.70 -23.30
C PHE A 829 -7.33 -35.24 -23.29
N PHE A 830 -7.43 -34.61 -22.12
CA PHE A 830 -7.76 -33.20 -22.00
C PHE A 830 -6.57 -32.36 -22.40
N ILE A 831 -6.79 -31.51 -23.40
CA ILE A 831 -5.83 -30.50 -23.83
C ILE A 831 -6.09 -29.24 -23.00
N ASN A 832 -5.10 -28.82 -22.23
CA ASN A 832 -5.11 -27.54 -21.56
C ASN A 832 -4.80 -26.44 -22.58
N TYR A 833 -5.84 -25.88 -23.17
CA TYR A 833 -5.70 -24.83 -24.18
C TYR A 833 -5.15 -23.51 -23.64
N GLN A 834 -4.99 -23.34 -22.33
CA GLN A 834 -4.22 -22.21 -21.79
C GLN A 834 -2.71 -22.39 -21.96
N ASP A 835 -2.23 -23.62 -22.17
CA ASP A 835 -0.84 -23.92 -22.49
C ASP A 835 -0.61 -23.80 -24.00
N PRO A 836 0.17 -22.80 -24.45
CA PRO A 836 0.43 -22.57 -25.87
C PRO A 836 1.21 -23.70 -26.55
N ASN A 837 1.77 -24.65 -25.82
CA ASN A 837 2.48 -25.79 -26.41
C ASN A 837 1.56 -26.95 -26.80
N GLN A 838 0.29 -26.92 -26.41
CA GLN A 838 -0.67 -27.99 -26.69
C GLN A 838 -1.58 -27.70 -27.90
N TRP A 839 -1.40 -26.57 -28.57
CA TRP A 839 -2.07 -26.23 -29.83
C TRP A 839 -1.31 -26.86 -31.01
N THR A 840 -1.97 -27.63 -31.87
CA THR A 840 -1.30 -28.55 -32.80
C THR A 840 -1.24 -28.11 -34.26
N ASP A 841 -2.10 -27.18 -34.71
CA ASP A 841 -2.35 -27.02 -36.15
C ASP A 841 -1.65 -25.79 -36.76
N LEU A 842 -1.68 -24.62 -36.11
CA LEU A 842 -1.01 -23.41 -36.63
C LEU A 842 -0.69 -22.42 -35.50
N SER A 843 0.51 -21.83 -35.52
CA SER A 843 0.83 -20.67 -34.68
C SER A 843 1.51 -19.58 -35.52
N ILE A 844 0.90 -18.40 -35.60
CA ILE A 844 1.43 -17.25 -36.35
C ILE A 844 1.78 -16.15 -35.35
N SER A 845 3.01 -15.62 -35.42
CA SER A 845 3.47 -14.51 -34.57
C SER A 845 3.32 -13.16 -35.29
N PHE A 846 2.85 -12.15 -34.58
CA PHE A 846 2.59 -10.80 -35.06
C PHE A 846 3.35 -9.80 -34.21
N ASP A 847 4.18 -8.96 -34.84
CA ASP A 847 4.93 -7.88 -34.20
C ASP A 847 3.98 -6.71 -33.88
N LYS A 848 3.93 -6.30 -32.61
CA LYS A 848 3.10 -5.21 -32.09
C LYS A 848 3.40 -3.89 -32.80
N ARG A 849 4.64 -3.65 -33.24
CA ARG A 849 5.09 -2.39 -33.88
C ARG A 849 4.47 -2.15 -35.26
N ARG A 850 3.82 -3.15 -35.87
CA ARG A 850 3.21 -3.05 -37.22
C ARG A 850 1.71 -2.83 -37.21
N ILE A 851 1.08 -2.84 -36.04
CA ILE A 851 -0.35 -2.69 -35.86
C ILE A 851 -0.56 -1.31 -35.24
N GLY A 852 -1.45 -0.48 -35.79
CA GLY A 852 -1.60 0.94 -35.42
C GLY A 852 -1.86 1.15 -33.92
N ALA A 853 -1.76 2.39 -33.45
CA ALA A 853 -1.83 2.77 -32.03
C ALA A 853 -3.20 2.54 -31.33
N ASP A 854 -4.13 1.82 -31.98
CA ASP A 854 -5.43 1.51 -31.40
C ASP A 854 -5.31 0.29 -30.48
N GLU A 855 -6.07 0.28 -29.37
CA GLU A 855 -6.11 -0.85 -28.43
C GLU A 855 -6.64 -2.15 -29.04
N ASP A 856 -7.30 -2.05 -30.21
CA ASP A 856 -7.91 -3.14 -30.96
C ASP A 856 -6.98 -3.65 -32.08
N TYR A 857 -6.52 -4.88 -31.92
CA TYR A 857 -5.63 -5.55 -32.86
C TYR A 857 -6.45 -6.40 -33.83
N ILE A 858 -6.09 -6.39 -35.12
CA ILE A 858 -6.78 -7.16 -36.16
C ILE A 858 -5.75 -7.88 -37.05
N VAL A 859 -5.97 -9.17 -37.26
CA VAL A 859 -5.17 -10.02 -38.15
C VAL A 859 -6.06 -10.79 -39.11
N TYR A 860 -5.60 -10.91 -40.36
CA TYR A 860 -6.20 -11.77 -41.37
C TYR A 860 -5.27 -12.95 -41.65
N ILE A 861 -5.72 -14.16 -41.34
CA ILE A 861 -5.04 -15.41 -41.71
C ILE A 861 -5.53 -15.78 -43.11
N GLU A 862 -4.71 -15.48 -44.12
CA GLU A 862 -5.03 -15.77 -45.53
C GLU A 862 -5.01 -17.26 -45.82
N ASN A 863 -5.95 -17.73 -46.67
CA ASN A 863 -6.01 -19.11 -47.13
C ASN A 863 -5.84 -20.10 -45.97
N PRO A 864 -6.63 -19.98 -44.89
CA PRO A 864 -6.52 -20.90 -43.78
C PRO A 864 -6.82 -22.30 -44.32
N ASP A 865 -6.12 -23.32 -43.82
CA ASP A 865 -6.51 -24.72 -43.95
C ASP A 865 -7.76 -24.98 -43.07
N PHE A 866 -8.80 -24.18 -43.30
CA PHE A 866 -10.09 -24.21 -42.63
C PHE A 866 -11.20 -23.84 -43.62
N PRO A 867 -12.28 -24.65 -43.71
CA PRO A 867 -12.40 -25.97 -43.10
C PRO A 867 -11.47 -27.00 -43.76
N ASP A 868 -10.70 -27.75 -42.98
CA ASP A 868 -9.95 -28.93 -43.44
C ASP A 868 -10.53 -30.21 -42.80
N PRO A 869 -11.03 -31.18 -43.60
CA PRO A 869 -11.19 -31.11 -45.05
C PRO A 869 -12.30 -30.12 -45.46
N PRO A 870 -12.24 -29.59 -46.71
CA PRO A 870 -13.27 -28.70 -47.25
C PRO A 870 -14.66 -29.33 -47.16
N ILE A 871 -15.67 -28.53 -46.80
CA ILE A 871 -17.04 -29.04 -46.69
C ILE A 871 -17.61 -29.26 -48.09
N MET A 872 -18.03 -30.49 -48.37
CA MET A 872 -18.56 -30.87 -49.69
C MET A 872 -20.09 -30.98 -49.72
N ALA A 873 -20.66 -30.90 -50.91
CA ALA A 873 -22.10 -31.09 -51.17
C ALA A 873 -22.64 -32.43 -50.64
N LEU A 874 -21.80 -33.45 -50.56
CA LEU A 874 -22.16 -34.80 -50.11
C LEU A 874 -21.86 -35.05 -48.63
N ASP A 875 -21.24 -34.10 -47.93
CA ASP A 875 -20.93 -34.27 -46.52
C ASP A 875 -22.20 -34.39 -45.69
N LYS A 876 -22.27 -35.44 -44.87
CA LYS A 876 -23.37 -35.62 -43.90
C LYS A 876 -23.43 -34.49 -42.89
N ASN A 877 -22.27 -33.93 -42.53
CA ASN A 877 -22.17 -32.79 -41.62
C ASN A 877 -21.81 -31.54 -42.43
N LYS A 878 -22.77 -30.61 -42.55
CA LYS A 878 -22.63 -29.34 -43.27
C LYS A 878 -21.98 -28.24 -42.43
N VAL A 879 -21.44 -28.59 -41.27
CA VAL A 879 -20.79 -27.65 -40.35
C VAL A 879 -19.38 -28.15 -40.04
N ARG A 880 -18.43 -27.22 -39.92
CA ARG A 880 -17.10 -27.43 -39.34
C ARG A 880 -16.82 -26.33 -38.33
N TYR A 881 -16.09 -26.69 -37.29
CA TYR A 881 -15.72 -25.80 -36.21
C TYR A 881 -14.20 -25.70 -36.16
N GLY A 882 -13.71 -24.55 -35.71
CA GLY A 882 -12.31 -24.32 -35.38
C GLY A 882 -12.25 -23.43 -34.14
N GLN A 883 -11.08 -23.38 -33.52
CA GLN A 883 -10.87 -22.67 -32.27
C GLN A 883 -9.65 -21.78 -32.45
N ILE A 884 -9.74 -20.56 -31.93
CA ILE A 884 -8.70 -19.56 -32.04
C ILE A 884 -8.37 -19.03 -30.64
N GLY A 885 -7.10 -19.06 -30.27
CA GLY A 885 -6.61 -18.44 -29.04
C GLY A 885 -5.49 -17.45 -29.35
N VAL A 886 -5.27 -16.47 -28.48
CA VAL A 886 -4.14 -15.53 -28.62
C VAL A 886 -3.32 -15.53 -27.34
N SER A 887 -2.00 -15.60 -27.45
CA SER A 887 -1.07 -15.40 -26.33
C SER A 887 -0.15 -14.22 -26.59
N SER A 888 0.19 -13.48 -25.54
CA SER A 888 1.25 -12.47 -25.56
C SER A 888 2.63 -13.13 -25.52
N LEU A 889 3.63 -12.44 -26.08
CA LEU A 889 5.02 -12.84 -26.07
C LEU A 889 5.90 -11.65 -25.69
N THR A 890 6.91 -11.95 -24.91
CA THR A 890 8.08 -11.09 -24.68
C THR A 890 9.29 -11.79 -25.30
N ASP A 891 10.43 -11.09 -25.39
CA ASP A 891 11.69 -11.66 -25.89
C ASP A 891 12.14 -12.92 -25.12
N GLN A 892 11.70 -13.06 -23.85
CA GLN A 892 12.14 -14.11 -22.94
C GLN A 892 11.06 -15.14 -22.60
N GLN A 893 9.77 -14.75 -22.58
CA GLN A 893 8.70 -15.60 -22.07
C GLN A 893 7.44 -15.57 -22.95
N ARG A 894 6.68 -16.68 -22.90
CA ARG A 894 5.37 -16.80 -23.55
C ARG A 894 4.27 -16.78 -22.48
N GLY A 895 3.27 -15.94 -22.68
CA GLY A 895 2.07 -15.86 -21.86
C GLY A 895 1.14 -17.06 -22.02
N SER A 896 0.11 -17.13 -21.19
CA SER A 896 -0.99 -18.07 -21.40
C SER A 896 -1.78 -17.72 -22.66
N VAL A 897 -2.54 -18.68 -23.19
CA VAL A 897 -3.47 -18.43 -24.29
C VAL A 897 -4.80 -17.95 -23.72
N SER A 898 -5.40 -16.97 -24.40
CA SER A 898 -6.75 -16.47 -24.10
C SER A 898 -7.79 -17.60 -24.10
N PRO A 899 -8.97 -17.38 -23.49
CA PRO A 899 -10.15 -18.18 -23.81
C PRO A 899 -10.33 -18.29 -25.33
N ALA A 900 -10.62 -19.50 -25.81
CA ALA A 900 -10.69 -19.73 -27.25
C ALA A 900 -11.97 -19.14 -27.84
N SER A 901 -11.84 -18.49 -28.98
CA SER A 901 -12.93 -18.03 -29.83
C SER A 901 -13.26 -19.12 -30.86
N THR A 902 -14.49 -19.61 -30.83
CA THR A 902 -14.96 -20.62 -31.79
C THR A 902 -15.33 -19.98 -33.13
N ILE A 903 -14.72 -20.46 -34.21
CA ILE A 903 -15.15 -20.18 -35.58
C ILE A 903 -15.97 -21.34 -36.13
N MET A 904 -16.92 -21.01 -37.01
CA MET A 904 -17.78 -21.99 -37.66
C MET A 904 -17.82 -21.72 -39.16
N ALA A 905 -17.59 -22.77 -39.95
CA ALA A 905 -17.86 -22.79 -41.39
C ALA A 905 -19.08 -23.65 -41.66
N LEU A 906 -19.99 -23.13 -42.48
CA LEU A 906 -21.24 -23.78 -42.84
C LEU A 906 -21.27 -23.95 -44.36
N TYR A 907 -21.61 -25.14 -44.82
CA TYR A 907 -21.90 -25.38 -46.22
C TYR A 907 -23.38 -25.11 -46.49
N TRP A 908 -23.65 -24.10 -47.32
CA TRP A 908 -25.00 -23.69 -47.69
C TRP A 908 -25.27 -24.05 -49.14
N ASP A 909 -26.29 -24.87 -49.38
CA ASP A 909 -26.88 -25.00 -50.71
C ASP A 909 -27.96 -23.93 -50.89
N ALA A 910 -28.02 -23.31 -52.08
CA ALA A 910 -29.19 -22.51 -52.44
C ALA A 910 -30.41 -23.44 -52.49
N PRO A 911 -31.53 -23.12 -51.80
CA PRO A 911 -32.71 -23.96 -51.86
C PRO A 911 -33.20 -24.08 -53.31
N ALA A 912 -33.68 -25.27 -53.67
CA ALA A 912 -34.22 -25.52 -54.99
C ALA A 912 -35.28 -24.45 -55.34
N SER A 913 -35.24 -23.93 -56.56
CA SER A 913 -36.24 -22.96 -57.02
C SER A 913 -37.64 -23.55 -56.82
N PRO A 914 -38.61 -22.77 -56.31
CA PRO A 914 -39.99 -23.23 -56.22
C PRO A 914 -40.45 -23.76 -57.59
N ILE A 915 -41.12 -24.90 -57.60
CA ILE A 915 -41.74 -25.41 -58.83
C ILE A 915 -42.72 -24.34 -59.31
N LEU A 916 -42.48 -23.78 -60.48
CA LEU A 916 -43.38 -22.82 -61.13
C LEU A 916 -44.75 -23.49 -61.29
N PHE A 917 -45.74 -23.04 -60.53
CA PHE A 917 -47.14 -23.32 -60.85
C PHE A 917 -47.43 -22.69 -62.20
N ALA A 918 -47.62 -23.52 -63.23
CA ALA A 918 -48.16 -23.04 -64.50
C ALA A 918 -49.59 -22.52 -64.22
N PRO A 919 -49.92 -21.26 -64.54
CA PRO A 919 -51.29 -20.78 -64.40
C PRO A 919 -52.22 -21.66 -65.24
N ILE A 920 -53.39 -21.98 -64.69
CA ILE A 920 -54.40 -22.77 -65.40
C ILE A 920 -54.83 -21.96 -66.63
N ALA A 921 -54.90 -22.60 -67.79
CA ALA A 921 -55.26 -21.93 -69.04
C ALA A 921 -56.66 -21.29 -68.91
N GLY A 922 -56.70 -19.95 -68.85
CA GLY A 922 -57.93 -19.17 -68.68
C GLY A 922 -57.85 -18.04 -67.65
N ASP A 923 -56.83 -18.02 -66.78
CA ASP A 923 -56.72 -17.02 -65.70
C ASP A 923 -56.13 -15.66 -66.14
N GLU A 924 -56.55 -14.60 -65.46
CA GLU A 924 -56.12 -13.20 -65.68
C GLU A 924 -54.65 -12.91 -65.28
N ILE A 925 -53.86 -13.91 -64.87
CA ILE A 925 -52.49 -13.74 -64.37
C ILE A 925 -51.48 -14.13 -65.46
N LEU A 926 -50.77 -13.15 -66.01
CA LEU A 926 -49.81 -13.25 -67.13
C LEU A 926 -48.50 -13.95 -66.76
N ALA A 927 -48.01 -13.76 -65.53
CA ALA A 927 -46.75 -14.34 -65.10
C ALA A 927 -46.67 -14.45 -63.58
N LEU A 928 -46.25 -15.63 -63.14
CA LEU A 928 -45.79 -15.93 -61.79
C LEU A 928 -44.27 -15.99 -61.83
N LYS A 929 -43.58 -15.07 -61.15
CA LYS A 929 -42.14 -15.20 -60.91
C LYS A 929 -41.91 -15.30 -59.41
N ALA A 930 -41.67 -16.50 -58.94
CA ALA A 930 -41.07 -16.73 -57.63
C ALA A 930 -39.55 -16.75 -57.82
N SER A 931 -38.80 -15.92 -57.09
CA SER A 931 -37.37 -16.17 -56.93
C SER A 931 -37.19 -17.40 -56.05
N ALA A 932 -36.08 -18.11 -56.22
CA ALA A 932 -35.61 -18.97 -55.15
C ALA A 932 -35.52 -18.14 -53.85
N ALA A 933 -35.77 -18.78 -52.70
CA ALA A 933 -35.39 -18.14 -51.45
C ALA A 933 -33.87 -17.95 -51.46
N ASN A 934 -33.41 -16.77 -51.05
CA ASN A 934 -31.99 -16.55 -50.84
C ASN A 934 -31.53 -17.33 -49.60
N ILE A 935 -30.23 -17.25 -49.32
CA ILE A 935 -29.59 -18.01 -48.25
C ILE A 935 -30.14 -17.72 -46.84
N HIS A 936 -30.91 -16.63 -46.67
CA HIS A 936 -31.54 -16.24 -45.39
C HIS A 936 -33.04 -16.59 -45.34
N GLY A 937 -33.51 -17.45 -46.26
CA GLY A 937 -34.93 -17.82 -46.35
C GLY A 937 -35.84 -16.75 -46.95
N LYS A 938 -35.28 -15.64 -47.49
CA LYS A 938 -36.08 -14.56 -48.10
C LYS A 938 -36.29 -14.86 -49.58
N SER A 939 -37.53 -15.01 -50.02
CA SER A 939 -37.90 -15.09 -51.44
C SER A 939 -38.71 -13.86 -51.85
N ALA A 940 -38.58 -13.47 -53.12
CA ALA A 940 -39.41 -12.46 -53.74
C ALA A 940 -40.41 -13.15 -54.67
N PHE A 941 -41.63 -12.62 -54.73
CA PHE A 941 -42.69 -13.14 -55.58
C PHE A 941 -43.34 -12.01 -56.34
N THR A 942 -43.45 -12.16 -57.66
CA THR A 942 -44.08 -11.17 -58.55
C THR A 942 -45.30 -11.80 -59.23
N LEU A 943 -46.45 -11.15 -59.08
CA LEU A 943 -47.68 -11.42 -59.81
C LEU A 943 -47.90 -10.31 -60.83
N LYS A 944 -48.26 -10.67 -62.06
CA LYS A 944 -48.67 -9.72 -63.09
C LYS A 944 -50.02 -10.12 -63.65
N TRP A 945 -51.00 -9.22 -63.64
CA TRP A 945 -52.33 -9.42 -64.23
C TRP A 945 -52.39 -8.88 -65.66
N ASN A 946 -53.30 -9.42 -66.48
CA ASN A 946 -53.72 -8.80 -67.73
C ASN A 946 -54.43 -7.48 -67.42
N ASP A 947 -54.19 -6.45 -68.23
CA ASP A 947 -54.90 -5.18 -68.13
C ASP A 947 -56.38 -5.40 -68.52
N THR A 948 -57.26 -5.53 -67.53
CA THR A 948 -58.67 -5.90 -67.72
C THR A 948 -59.61 -4.70 -67.92
N GLY A 949 -59.07 -3.49 -68.09
CA GLY A 949 -59.88 -2.28 -68.19
C GLY A 949 -60.32 -1.73 -66.83
N ALA A 950 -60.51 -0.42 -66.77
CA ALA A 950 -60.50 0.39 -65.56
C ALA A 950 -61.49 -0.03 -64.45
N ASP A 951 -61.01 0.11 -63.19
CA ASP A 951 -61.69 0.06 -61.89
C ASP A 951 -61.72 -1.26 -61.08
N LEU A 952 -60.89 -2.27 -61.39
CA LEU A 952 -60.74 -3.42 -60.50
C LEU A 952 -59.70 -3.18 -59.39
N LYS A 953 -60.10 -3.42 -58.13
CA LYS A 953 -59.20 -3.48 -56.96
C LYS A 953 -58.91 -4.94 -56.63
N TYR A 954 -57.64 -5.30 -56.58
CA TYR A 954 -57.22 -6.65 -56.21
C TYR A 954 -56.91 -6.73 -54.71
N HIS A 955 -57.37 -7.80 -54.06
CA HIS A 955 -56.97 -8.15 -52.71
C HIS A 955 -56.05 -9.39 -52.76
N ILE A 956 -54.83 -9.26 -52.25
CA ILE A 956 -53.85 -10.34 -52.20
C ILE A 956 -53.86 -10.92 -50.79
N TYR A 957 -54.27 -12.18 -50.66
CA TYR A 957 -54.18 -12.92 -49.41
C TYR A 957 -53.03 -13.94 -49.52
N ARG A 958 -52.09 -13.89 -48.57
CA ARG A 958 -51.00 -14.88 -48.46
C ARG A 958 -51.42 -15.96 -47.47
N ALA A 959 -51.53 -17.20 -47.92
CA ALA A 959 -51.61 -18.33 -47.00
C ALA A 959 -50.20 -18.58 -46.44
N LEU A 960 -50.03 -18.43 -45.13
CA LEU A 960 -48.86 -18.93 -44.41
C LEU A 960 -49.21 -20.32 -43.88
N ASP A 961 -48.27 -21.25 -43.99
CA ASP A 961 -48.41 -22.61 -43.45
C ASP A 961 -48.63 -22.55 -41.92
N GLU A 962 -49.64 -23.27 -41.42
CA GLU A 962 -49.92 -23.42 -39.98
C GLU A 962 -48.72 -23.99 -39.20
N THR A 963 -47.80 -24.66 -39.89
CA THR A 963 -46.56 -25.22 -39.32
C THR A 963 -45.63 -24.10 -38.80
N LEU A 964 -45.60 -22.93 -39.45
CA LEU A 964 -44.78 -21.80 -39.00
C LEU A 964 -45.35 -21.15 -37.71
N PHE A 965 -46.69 -21.07 -37.61
CA PHE A 965 -47.36 -20.55 -36.41
C PHE A 965 -47.18 -21.44 -35.17
N LYS A 966 -46.93 -22.75 -35.35
CA LYS A 966 -46.67 -23.70 -34.27
C LYS A 966 -45.22 -23.67 -33.77
N VAL A 967 -44.29 -23.20 -34.60
CA VAL A 967 -42.86 -23.11 -34.25
C VAL A 967 -42.54 -21.75 -33.61
N ASP A 968 -43.21 -20.67 -34.00
CA ASP A 968 -43.00 -19.34 -33.38
C ASP A 968 -43.72 -19.15 -32.02
N ASN A 969 -44.60 -20.08 -31.61
CA ASN A 969 -45.33 -20.04 -30.33
C ASN A 969 -44.87 -21.14 -29.32
N ALA A 970 -43.77 -21.84 -29.59
CA ALA A 970 -43.13 -22.80 -28.69
C ALA A 970 -41.74 -22.31 -28.32
#